data_AF-A0A212L5W6-F1
#
_entry.id   AF-A0A212L5W6-F1
#
_cell.length_a   1.000
_cell.length_b   1.000
_cell.length_c   1.000
_cell.angle_alpha   90.00
_cell.angle_beta   90.00
_cell.angle_gamma   90.00
#
_symmetry.space_group_name_H-M   'P 1'
#
loop_
_entity.id
_entity.type
_entity.pdbx_description
1 polymer ?
#
loop_
_entity_poly.entity_id
_entity_poly.type
_entity_poly.pdbx_seq_one_letter_code
_entity_poly.pdbx_strand_id
1 'polypeptide(L)'
;MLHHKLHVLPLVFAALLFLLPLHGLAATVEYSSGTHLYLIGNPVNAGDSAGMGGQDDPNALVNNANASGNTVTVAGGMVNLIISGGCYIDKYRTDVVANDNRVDITNFTGGENTRVYGGSAWSMANTSGITVTTTGNNVTVRGGRFYSIFGGFASTLYGFALSGGNRVHVTGANVDFISGGEAHTRGTEAIAAGNEAIVIDSTVTKDIYGGFAFAPVGTAIAMGNSVILSGGAVSGDIYGGVSALSVGAGVGGSATGNSVTISGAPNLANSKLYGGIVRNGTDPLEVRYGDAFSGNTLNIKTSGLTVQGLYNFQNINFYLPSSLAAGDTALTTTGEARLSENDGGTGRKATINVGVAGGAAPLKNGDQVVLINAGTLTGTPANSTVNSQGVTLRYSFDILTQGNKLLGTVTSSSVNPQAKALSEGFIGGMAMTLQGADLAAGKGMESAVQASSGAGESGFAGFGALSGGSLRFNTGSHMDMRSLSLLTGLAWGVDCTLGRFTAGPFFEYGNGSYNTANSFSNAADVDGNGNTHYLGGGLLARMDFTSTGPGHFYTEASGRAGSIHNKYDSSDLRDATGREAEYDSDTPYYGLHLGAGYIWNITDAASLDLYGKYFWTRQTGDSISLSTGDPIDFDDVYSSRLRFGSRFAYLVNEYVSPYAGVAWEHEFDGKARASTNGFNMQAPSMRGDTGIGELGLLLKPSQTLPLSFDLGVQGYTGKREGVTGSLQAKWEF
;
A
#
# COMPACT_ATOMS: atom_id res chain seq x y z
N MET A 1 16.72 -32.94 -12.27
CA MET A 1 16.07 -33.43 -11.04
C MET A 1 15.45 -32.24 -10.33
N LEU A 2 14.24 -31.84 -10.75
CA LEU A 2 13.37 -30.94 -10.01
C LEU A 2 11.96 -31.47 -10.34
N HIS A 3 11.40 -32.24 -9.41
CA HIS A 3 10.04 -32.76 -9.52
C HIS A 3 9.26 -32.32 -8.29
N HIS A 4 7.98 -32.04 -8.53
CA HIS A 4 6.89 -31.80 -7.59
C HIS A 4 6.71 -30.37 -7.07
N LYS A 5 5.77 -29.66 -7.71
CA LYS A 5 4.48 -29.28 -7.10
C LYS A 5 3.66 -28.47 -8.10
N LEU A 6 2.74 -29.12 -8.80
CA LEU A 6 1.53 -28.47 -9.32
C LEU A 6 0.50 -29.55 -9.57
N HIS A 7 -0.25 -29.91 -8.53
CA HIS A 7 -1.36 -30.85 -8.63
C HIS A 7 -2.59 -30.30 -7.90
N VAL A 8 -3.58 -29.99 -8.75
CA VAL A 8 -5.02 -30.13 -8.57
C VAL A 8 -5.72 -29.05 -7.72
N LEU A 9 -5.98 -27.90 -8.36
CA LEU A 9 -7.24 -27.16 -8.16
C LEU A 9 -8.35 -27.93 -8.88
N PRO A 10 -9.46 -28.34 -8.24
CA PRO A 10 -10.60 -28.90 -8.95
C PRO A 10 -11.45 -27.76 -9.52
N LEU A 11 -11.41 -27.60 -10.85
CA LEU A 11 -12.55 -27.53 -11.78
C LEU A 11 -13.88 -26.80 -11.42
N VAL A 12 -13.92 -25.85 -10.49
CA VAL A 12 -15.14 -25.04 -10.19
C VAL A 12 -15.08 -23.61 -10.75
N PHE A 13 -13.94 -23.18 -11.31
CA PHE A 13 -13.80 -21.83 -11.88
C PHE A 13 -14.31 -21.66 -13.32
N ALA A 14 -14.90 -22.68 -13.94
CA ALA A 14 -15.30 -22.65 -15.35
C ALA A 14 -16.80 -22.42 -15.62
N ALA A 15 -17.63 -22.20 -14.59
CA ALA A 15 -19.06 -21.90 -14.76
C ALA A 15 -19.43 -20.41 -14.59
N LEU A 16 -18.44 -19.52 -14.48
CA LEU A 16 -18.66 -18.07 -14.31
C LEU A 16 -18.83 -17.31 -15.63
N LEU A 17 -18.81 -17.98 -16.78
CA LEU A 17 -19.04 -17.37 -18.10
C LEU A 17 -20.09 -18.19 -18.86
N PHE A 18 -21.06 -17.49 -19.46
CA PHE A 18 -22.17 -17.96 -20.29
C PHE A 18 -23.53 -18.20 -19.61
N LEU A 19 -24.03 -17.18 -18.92
CA LEU A 19 -25.41 -16.72 -19.15
C LEU A 19 -25.31 -15.27 -19.63
N LEU A 20 -25.43 -15.06 -20.94
CA LEU A 20 -25.55 -13.72 -21.54
C LEU A 20 -26.74 -13.03 -20.86
N PRO A 21 -26.56 -11.86 -20.23
CA PRO A 21 -27.69 -11.15 -19.68
C PRO A 21 -28.56 -10.68 -20.85
N LEU A 22 -29.85 -10.98 -20.79
CA LEU A 22 -30.85 -10.30 -21.61
C LEU A 22 -30.90 -8.84 -21.12
N HIS A 23 -29.95 -8.01 -21.55
CA HIS A 23 -29.89 -6.61 -21.14
C HIS A 23 -30.99 -5.80 -21.84
N GLY A 24 -32.05 -5.47 -21.09
CA GLY A 24 -32.72 -4.18 -21.26
C GLY A 24 -31.80 -3.04 -20.80
N LEU A 25 -32.16 -1.78 -21.09
CA LEU A 25 -31.49 -0.63 -20.46
C LEU A 25 -31.59 -0.75 -18.93
N ALA A 26 -30.49 -0.47 -18.22
CA ALA A 26 -30.46 -0.40 -16.77
C ALA A 26 -31.42 0.68 -16.26
N ALA A 27 -32.28 0.32 -15.30
CA ALA A 27 -33.25 1.25 -14.72
C ALA A 27 -32.74 1.89 -13.43
N THR A 28 -33.13 3.14 -13.18
CA THR A 28 -32.81 3.87 -11.95
C THR A 28 -34.09 4.32 -11.24
N VAL A 29 -34.10 4.20 -9.92
CA VAL A 29 -35.14 4.72 -9.02
C VAL A 29 -34.50 5.62 -7.98
N GLU A 30 -34.99 6.86 -7.88
CA GLU A 30 -34.65 7.76 -6.78
C GLU A 30 -35.89 8.00 -5.92
N TYR A 31 -35.77 7.71 -4.62
CA TYR A 31 -36.86 7.81 -3.66
C TYR A 31 -36.46 8.68 -2.47
N SER A 32 -37.22 9.74 -2.22
CA SER A 32 -36.87 10.75 -1.22
C SER A 32 -38.00 11.09 -0.23
N SER A 33 -39.26 10.72 -0.51
CA SER A 33 -40.40 11.03 0.35
C SER A 33 -41.62 10.13 0.08
N GLY A 34 -42.54 10.08 1.05
CA GLY A 34 -43.77 9.28 0.99
C GLY A 34 -43.73 8.02 1.86
N THR A 35 -44.74 7.16 1.69
CA THR A 35 -44.83 5.85 2.35
C THR A 35 -45.31 4.81 1.35
N HIS A 36 -44.52 3.75 1.14
CA HIS A 36 -44.89 2.63 0.28
C HIS A 36 -44.62 1.29 0.97
N LEU A 37 -45.26 0.23 0.48
CA LEU A 37 -44.97 -1.14 0.89
C LEU A 37 -43.71 -1.67 0.23
N TYR A 38 -43.55 -1.44 -1.08
CA TYR A 38 -42.44 -1.96 -1.88
C TYR A 38 -41.73 -0.83 -2.62
N LEU A 39 -40.42 -0.95 -2.79
CA LEU A 39 -39.60 -0.09 -3.64
C LEU A 39 -38.70 -0.98 -4.50
N ILE A 40 -38.95 -1.02 -5.81
CA ILE A 40 -38.32 -2.00 -6.71
C ILE A 40 -37.71 -1.29 -7.92
N GLY A 41 -36.45 -1.61 -8.21
CA GLY A 41 -35.66 -0.96 -9.26
C GLY A 41 -35.93 -1.44 -10.69
N ASN A 42 -36.59 -2.58 -10.89
CA ASN A 42 -36.94 -3.10 -12.22
C ASN A 42 -37.61 -2.03 -13.10
N PRO A 43 -37.34 -1.98 -14.42
CA PRO A 43 -38.04 -1.11 -15.34
C PRO A 43 -39.50 -1.50 -15.50
N VAL A 44 -40.33 -0.51 -15.85
CA VAL A 44 -41.77 -0.71 -16.14
C VAL A 44 -41.95 -1.60 -17.37
N ASN A 45 -41.21 -1.32 -18.46
CA ASN A 45 -41.17 -2.16 -19.67
C ASN A 45 -39.73 -2.46 -20.09
N ALA A 46 -39.56 -3.46 -20.96
CA ALA A 46 -38.26 -3.78 -21.54
C ALA A 46 -37.71 -2.61 -22.35
N GLY A 47 -36.53 -2.10 -21.96
CA GLY A 47 -35.86 -0.96 -22.60
C GLY A 47 -36.05 0.38 -21.92
N ASP A 48 -36.87 0.48 -20.86
CA ASP A 48 -37.04 1.71 -20.09
C ASP A 48 -35.84 1.96 -19.16
N SER A 49 -35.44 3.23 -19.00
CA SER A 49 -34.43 3.66 -18.02
C SER A 49 -35.02 4.07 -16.66
N ALA A 50 -36.34 4.20 -16.57
CA ALA A 50 -37.05 4.51 -15.34
C ALA A 50 -37.56 3.23 -14.67
N GLY A 51 -37.23 3.04 -13.39
CA GLY A 51 -37.72 1.89 -12.62
C GLY A 51 -39.17 2.05 -12.17
N MET A 52 -39.81 0.94 -11.76
CA MET A 52 -41.18 0.90 -11.26
C MET A 52 -41.40 1.77 -10.02
N GLY A 53 -40.37 1.95 -9.18
CA GLY A 53 -40.43 2.85 -8.04
C GLY A 53 -41.26 2.30 -6.87
N GLY A 54 -41.87 3.21 -6.11
CA GLY A 54 -42.74 2.89 -4.99
C GLY A 54 -44.00 2.18 -5.48
N GLN A 55 -44.12 0.89 -5.19
CA GLN A 55 -45.21 0.04 -5.65
C GLN A 55 -45.98 -0.50 -4.44
N ASP A 56 -47.30 -0.40 -4.46
CA ASP A 56 -48.16 -0.96 -3.40
C ASP A 56 -48.91 -2.23 -3.85
N ASP A 57 -48.89 -2.56 -5.15
CA ASP A 57 -49.40 -3.83 -5.71
C ASP A 57 -48.25 -4.84 -5.94
N PRO A 58 -48.18 -5.93 -5.15
CA PRO A 58 -47.14 -6.95 -5.30
C PRO A 58 -47.27 -7.78 -6.60
N ASN A 59 -48.42 -7.77 -7.28
CA ASN A 59 -48.61 -8.55 -8.51
C ASN A 59 -47.88 -7.97 -9.72
N ALA A 60 -47.53 -6.68 -9.69
CA ALA A 60 -46.74 -6.01 -10.73
C ALA A 60 -45.30 -6.56 -10.85
N LEU A 61 -44.86 -7.37 -9.89
CA LEU A 61 -43.49 -7.91 -9.79
C LEU A 61 -43.32 -9.27 -10.48
N VAL A 62 -44.42 -9.95 -10.78
CA VAL A 62 -44.40 -11.32 -11.31
C VAL A 62 -44.10 -11.29 -12.82
N ASN A 63 -43.17 -12.12 -13.27
CA ASN A 63 -42.72 -12.25 -14.67
C ASN A 63 -41.97 -11.04 -15.26
N ASN A 64 -41.49 -10.09 -14.46
CA ASN A 64 -40.60 -9.02 -14.94
C ASN A 64 -39.14 -9.51 -14.96
N ALA A 65 -38.70 -10.01 -16.11
CA ALA A 65 -37.37 -10.57 -16.30
C ALA A 65 -36.23 -9.53 -16.29
N ASN A 66 -36.53 -8.23 -16.31
CA ASN A 66 -35.53 -7.15 -16.35
C ASN A 66 -35.01 -6.78 -14.94
N ALA A 67 -34.55 -7.77 -14.19
CA ALA A 67 -34.14 -7.59 -12.79
C ALA A 67 -32.62 -7.43 -12.60
N SER A 68 -31.87 -7.10 -13.65
CA SER A 68 -30.41 -6.99 -13.59
C SER A 68 -29.92 -5.61 -14.01
N GLY A 69 -28.83 -5.15 -13.40
CA GLY A 69 -28.20 -3.85 -13.70
C GLY A 69 -28.92 -2.62 -13.14
N ASN A 70 -29.94 -2.80 -12.29
CA ASN A 70 -30.78 -1.71 -11.83
C ASN A 70 -30.19 -1.00 -10.60
N THR A 71 -30.51 0.28 -10.42
CA THR A 71 -30.08 1.09 -9.27
C THR A 71 -31.26 1.66 -8.52
N VAL A 72 -31.28 1.49 -7.19
CA VAL A 72 -32.26 2.10 -6.28
C VAL A 72 -31.53 2.98 -5.27
N THR A 73 -31.86 4.27 -5.25
CA THR A 73 -31.35 5.25 -4.28
C THR A 73 -32.49 5.70 -3.37
N VAL A 74 -32.32 5.53 -2.06
CA VAL A 74 -33.25 5.98 -1.02
C VAL A 74 -32.58 7.08 -0.21
N ALA A 75 -33.16 8.27 -0.20
CA ALA A 75 -32.69 9.44 0.52
C ALA A 75 -33.66 9.94 1.61
N GLY A 76 -34.81 9.26 1.78
CA GLY A 76 -35.84 9.63 2.75
C GLY A 76 -37.09 8.76 2.62
N GLY A 77 -38.18 9.18 3.25
CA GLY A 77 -39.48 8.47 3.25
C GLY A 77 -39.50 7.21 4.13
N MET A 78 -40.52 6.37 3.92
CA MET A 78 -40.75 5.12 4.65
C MET A 78 -41.13 3.99 3.68
N VAL A 79 -40.45 2.85 3.79
CA VAL A 79 -40.78 1.61 3.07
C VAL A 79 -40.97 0.49 4.07
N ASN A 80 -42.16 -0.11 4.12
CA ASN A 80 -42.53 -1.02 5.20
C ASN A 80 -42.17 -2.49 4.98
N LEU A 81 -42.03 -2.95 3.73
CA LEU A 81 -41.81 -4.38 3.44
C LEU A 81 -40.52 -4.66 2.68
N ILE A 82 -40.37 -4.17 1.45
CA ILE A 82 -39.25 -4.58 0.58
C ILE A 82 -38.64 -3.40 -0.15
N ILE A 83 -37.32 -3.31 -0.13
CA ILE A 83 -36.51 -2.51 -1.04
C ILE A 83 -35.65 -3.50 -1.85
N SER A 84 -35.73 -3.48 -3.18
CA SER A 84 -34.96 -4.38 -4.04
C SER A 84 -34.38 -3.65 -5.24
N GLY A 85 -33.07 -3.81 -5.49
CA GLY A 85 -32.44 -3.29 -6.71
C GLY A 85 -33.05 -3.93 -7.96
N GLY A 86 -33.14 -5.25 -7.96
CA GLY A 86 -33.93 -6.02 -8.94
C GLY A 86 -34.68 -7.17 -8.28
N CYS A 87 -35.87 -7.51 -8.78
CA CYS A 87 -36.71 -8.60 -8.30
C CYS A 87 -37.31 -9.35 -9.50
N TYR A 88 -37.01 -10.65 -9.63
CA TYR A 88 -37.63 -11.50 -10.65
C TYR A 88 -38.24 -12.75 -10.00
N ILE A 89 -39.56 -12.91 -10.16
CA ILE A 89 -40.32 -14.07 -9.69
C ILE A 89 -40.95 -14.75 -10.91
N ASP A 90 -40.49 -15.96 -11.24
CA ASP A 90 -41.06 -16.80 -12.31
C ASP A 90 -41.90 -17.96 -11.76
N LYS A 91 -42.99 -18.27 -12.48
CA LYS A 91 -43.89 -19.41 -12.20
C LYS A 91 -43.91 -20.46 -13.32
N TYR A 92 -43.31 -20.20 -14.48
CA TYR A 92 -43.62 -20.95 -15.72
C TYR A 92 -42.43 -21.66 -16.39
N ARG A 93 -41.28 -21.77 -15.69
CA ARG A 93 -40.10 -22.61 -16.02
C ARG A 93 -39.01 -21.92 -16.84
N THR A 94 -38.58 -20.73 -16.45
CA THR A 94 -37.39 -20.07 -17.03
C THR A 94 -36.27 -19.92 -16.02
N ASP A 95 -35.05 -19.74 -16.51
CA ASP A 95 -33.93 -19.28 -15.68
C ASP A 95 -34.23 -17.88 -15.16
N VAL A 96 -33.92 -17.64 -13.88
CA VAL A 96 -34.29 -16.42 -13.16
C VAL A 96 -33.03 -15.71 -12.69
N VAL A 97 -32.83 -14.47 -13.15
CA VAL A 97 -31.59 -13.74 -12.94
C VAL A 97 -31.88 -12.36 -12.36
N ALA A 98 -31.17 -11.98 -11.29
CA ALA A 98 -31.16 -10.64 -10.74
C ALA A 98 -29.73 -10.24 -10.33
N ASN A 99 -28.92 -9.88 -11.32
CA ASN A 99 -27.49 -9.64 -11.17
C ASN A 99 -27.14 -8.15 -11.26
N ASP A 100 -25.98 -7.78 -10.73
CA ASP A 100 -25.35 -6.47 -10.91
C ASP A 100 -26.24 -5.28 -10.53
N ASN A 101 -27.15 -5.47 -9.58
CA ASN A 101 -28.01 -4.40 -9.07
C ASN A 101 -27.34 -3.66 -7.92
N ARG A 102 -27.74 -2.39 -7.74
CA ARG A 102 -27.23 -1.51 -6.70
C ARG A 102 -28.37 -0.93 -5.87
N VAL A 103 -28.23 -0.94 -4.56
CA VAL A 103 -29.14 -0.27 -3.63
C VAL A 103 -28.34 0.63 -2.70
N ASP A 104 -28.61 1.93 -2.70
CA ASP A 104 -27.98 2.91 -1.82
C ASP A 104 -29.03 3.59 -0.94
N ILE A 105 -28.92 3.43 0.38
CA ILE A 105 -29.87 3.97 1.35
C ILE A 105 -29.17 4.96 2.28
N THR A 106 -29.72 6.17 2.37
CA THR A 106 -29.26 7.28 3.21
C THR A 106 -30.46 7.98 3.86
N ASN A 107 -30.30 8.47 5.09
CA ASN A 107 -31.33 9.25 5.81
C ASN A 107 -32.72 8.59 5.85
N PHE A 108 -32.75 7.26 5.94
CA PHE A 108 -33.98 6.49 5.97
C PHE A 108 -34.44 6.24 7.41
N THR A 109 -35.72 6.53 7.70
CA THR A 109 -36.26 6.36 9.07
C THR A 109 -36.39 4.88 9.46
N GLY A 110 -36.53 3.97 8.49
CA GLY A 110 -36.65 2.54 8.75
C GLY A 110 -38.07 2.06 9.07
N GLY A 111 -38.21 0.73 9.09
CA GLY A 111 -39.42 0.02 9.53
C GLY A 111 -39.03 -1.36 10.09
N GLU A 112 -39.75 -1.84 11.11
CA GLU A 112 -39.41 -3.10 11.80
C GLU A 112 -39.48 -4.34 10.88
N ASN A 113 -40.17 -4.23 9.74
CA ASN A 113 -40.40 -5.30 8.78
C ASN A 113 -39.64 -5.11 7.45
N THR A 114 -38.88 -4.02 7.31
CA THR A 114 -38.25 -3.65 6.04
C THR A 114 -37.12 -4.61 5.70
N ARG A 115 -37.22 -5.28 4.55
CA ARG A 115 -36.18 -6.14 3.98
C ARG A 115 -35.53 -5.45 2.79
N VAL A 116 -34.21 -5.58 2.67
CA VAL A 116 -33.44 -5.02 1.58
C VAL A 116 -32.76 -6.14 0.81
N TYR A 117 -32.85 -6.10 -0.52
CA TYR A 117 -32.20 -7.03 -1.43
C TYR A 117 -31.42 -6.25 -2.48
N GLY A 118 -30.13 -6.56 -2.68
CA GLY A 118 -29.40 -6.02 -3.83
C GLY A 118 -30.06 -6.51 -5.12
N GLY A 119 -30.14 -7.83 -5.28
CA GLY A 119 -30.97 -8.49 -6.28
C GLY A 119 -31.68 -9.70 -5.69
N SER A 120 -32.88 -10.00 -6.18
CA SER A 120 -33.58 -11.19 -5.72
C SER A 120 -34.36 -11.91 -6.83
N ALA A 121 -34.20 -13.23 -6.84
CA ALA A 121 -34.60 -14.10 -7.91
C ALA A 121 -35.28 -15.34 -7.33
N TRP A 122 -36.52 -15.61 -7.74
CA TRP A 122 -37.29 -16.77 -7.31
C TRP A 122 -37.87 -17.54 -8.49
N SER A 123 -37.67 -18.84 -8.49
CA SER A 123 -38.38 -19.76 -9.38
C SER A 123 -39.30 -20.68 -8.58
N MET A 124 -40.60 -20.60 -8.86
CA MET A 124 -41.62 -21.53 -8.34
C MET A 124 -41.84 -22.74 -9.25
N ALA A 125 -41.00 -22.90 -10.25
CA ALA A 125 -41.14 -23.96 -11.23
C ALA A 125 -40.80 -25.34 -10.65
N ASN A 126 -41.66 -26.31 -10.95
CA ASN A 126 -41.48 -27.70 -10.54
C ASN A 126 -40.66 -28.49 -11.59
N THR A 127 -39.41 -28.09 -11.80
CA THR A 127 -38.47 -28.76 -12.71
C THR A 127 -37.02 -28.53 -12.28
N SER A 128 -36.14 -29.49 -12.54
CA SER A 128 -34.73 -29.45 -12.12
C SER A 128 -33.79 -28.73 -13.09
N GLY A 129 -34.23 -28.45 -14.32
CA GLY A 129 -33.41 -27.83 -15.36
C GLY A 129 -33.35 -26.29 -15.29
N ILE A 130 -33.57 -25.69 -14.12
CA ILE A 130 -33.60 -24.23 -13.95
C ILE A 130 -32.42 -23.78 -13.13
N THR A 131 -31.85 -22.66 -13.53
CA THR A 131 -30.80 -21.94 -12.82
C THR A 131 -31.35 -20.61 -12.31
N VAL A 132 -31.18 -20.37 -11.01
CA VAL A 132 -31.52 -19.09 -10.37
C VAL A 132 -30.26 -18.42 -9.88
N THR A 133 -30.00 -17.19 -10.33
CA THR A 133 -28.75 -16.47 -10.03
C THR A 133 -28.98 -15.07 -9.46
N THR A 134 -28.17 -14.72 -8.46
CA THR A 134 -28.02 -13.35 -7.93
C THR A 134 -26.54 -13.08 -7.70
N THR A 135 -25.89 -12.46 -8.69
CA THR A 135 -24.45 -12.21 -8.64
C THR A 135 -24.10 -10.75 -8.82
N GLY A 136 -23.01 -10.30 -8.19
CA GLY A 136 -22.47 -8.95 -8.39
C GLY A 136 -23.33 -7.81 -7.81
N ASN A 137 -24.35 -8.12 -7.00
CA ASN A 137 -25.22 -7.11 -6.42
C ASN A 137 -24.55 -6.38 -5.24
N ASN A 138 -24.88 -5.10 -5.05
CA ASN A 138 -24.29 -4.26 -4.02
C ASN A 138 -25.35 -3.49 -3.24
N VAL A 139 -25.32 -3.58 -1.91
CA VAL A 139 -26.20 -2.84 -1.00
C VAL A 139 -25.37 -1.98 -0.07
N THR A 140 -25.60 -0.67 -0.08
CA THR A 140 -25.01 0.29 0.87
C THR A 140 -26.12 0.90 1.74
N VAL A 141 -25.98 0.83 3.05
CA VAL A 141 -26.92 1.42 4.03
C VAL A 141 -26.17 2.33 4.99
N ARG A 142 -26.64 3.58 5.11
CA ARG A 142 -26.12 4.59 6.05
C ARG A 142 -27.23 5.06 6.98
N GLY A 143 -27.39 4.35 8.10
CA GLY A 143 -28.44 4.57 9.09
C GLY A 143 -29.78 3.92 8.74
N GLY A 144 -30.71 3.95 9.70
CA GLY A 144 -32.06 3.41 9.60
C GLY A 144 -32.28 2.11 10.38
N ARG A 145 -33.52 1.59 10.32
CA ARG A 145 -33.94 0.33 10.95
C ARG A 145 -34.48 -0.67 9.92
N PHE A 146 -34.00 -1.91 9.98
CA PHE A 146 -34.32 -2.96 9.02
C PHE A 146 -34.52 -4.31 9.70
N TYR A 147 -35.41 -5.13 9.13
CA TYR A 147 -35.52 -6.53 9.51
C TYR A 147 -34.35 -7.33 8.95
N SER A 148 -34.10 -7.26 7.66
CA SER A 148 -33.03 -8.05 7.04
C SER A 148 -32.44 -7.40 5.81
N ILE A 149 -31.13 -7.56 5.62
CA ILE A 149 -30.42 -7.05 4.45
C ILE A 149 -29.68 -8.20 3.77
N PHE A 150 -29.90 -8.34 2.46
CA PHE A 150 -29.30 -9.38 1.62
C PHE A 150 -28.59 -8.73 0.43
N GLY A 151 -27.34 -9.12 0.17
CA GLY A 151 -26.66 -8.69 -1.05
C GLY A 151 -27.32 -9.32 -2.29
N GLY A 152 -27.57 -10.63 -2.24
CA GLY A 152 -28.36 -11.36 -3.24
C GLY A 152 -29.23 -12.45 -2.60
N PHE A 153 -30.37 -12.75 -3.21
CA PHE A 153 -31.23 -13.85 -2.78
C PHE A 153 -31.71 -14.69 -3.99
N ALA A 154 -31.14 -15.87 -4.16
CA ALA A 154 -31.51 -16.83 -5.19
C ALA A 154 -32.29 -18.00 -4.59
N SER A 155 -33.49 -18.27 -5.09
CA SER A 155 -34.33 -19.36 -4.58
C SER A 155 -35.03 -20.14 -5.69
N THR A 156 -34.99 -21.47 -5.60
CA THR A 156 -35.72 -22.37 -6.50
C THR A 156 -36.30 -23.56 -5.73
N LEU A 157 -37.40 -24.12 -6.22
CA LEU A 157 -37.95 -25.33 -5.61
C LEU A 157 -37.16 -26.59 -5.99
N TYR A 158 -36.71 -26.73 -7.25
CA TYR A 158 -36.11 -27.99 -7.72
C TYR A 158 -34.86 -27.83 -8.59
N GLY A 159 -34.46 -26.60 -8.92
CA GLY A 159 -33.30 -26.33 -9.77
C GLY A 159 -31.98 -26.10 -9.01
N PHE A 160 -31.07 -25.42 -9.68
CA PHE A 160 -29.80 -24.92 -9.14
C PHE A 160 -29.95 -23.47 -8.68
N ALA A 161 -29.38 -23.13 -7.51
CA ALA A 161 -29.36 -21.76 -6.99
C ALA A 161 -27.92 -21.29 -6.75
N LEU A 162 -27.58 -20.11 -7.27
CA LEU A 162 -26.29 -19.46 -7.07
C LEU A 162 -26.48 -18.01 -6.59
N SER A 163 -25.84 -17.68 -5.47
CA SER A 163 -25.70 -16.30 -5.00
C SER A 163 -24.23 -16.01 -4.76
N GLY A 164 -23.61 -15.17 -5.59
CA GLY A 164 -22.16 -14.99 -5.48
C GLY A 164 -21.60 -13.64 -5.91
N GLY A 165 -20.49 -13.25 -5.28
CA GLY A 165 -19.87 -11.94 -5.52
C GLY A 165 -20.73 -10.75 -5.11
N ASN A 166 -21.71 -10.94 -4.21
CA ASN A 166 -22.54 -9.86 -3.72
C ASN A 166 -21.90 -9.17 -2.50
N ARG A 167 -22.19 -7.88 -2.32
CA ARG A 167 -21.66 -7.06 -1.23
C ARG A 167 -22.77 -6.37 -0.46
N VAL A 168 -22.70 -6.42 0.87
CA VAL A 168 -23.51 -5.61 1.78
C VAL A 168 -22.58 -4.74 2.61
N HIS A 169 -22.84 -3.44 2.66
CA HIS A 169 -22.11 -2.48 3.47
C HIS A 169 -23.10 -1.66 4.30
N VAL A 170 -23.08 -1.86 5.61
CA VAL A 170 -23.98 -1.20 6.57
C VAL A 170 -23.16 -0.35 7.54
N THR A 171 -23.55 0.92 7.69
CA THR A 171 -22.94 1.85 8.65
C THR A 171 -24.01 2.55 9.48
N GLY A 172 -23.86 2.56 10.81
CA GLY A 172 -24.72 3.32 11.72
C GLY A 172 -26.19 2.90 11.77
N ALA A 173 -26.53 1.65 11.39
CA ALA A 173 -27.91 1.18 11.30
C ALA A 173 -28.30 0.19 12.41
N ASN A 174 -29.60 -0.03 12.60
CA ASN A 174 -30.15 -1.11 13.42
C ASN A 174 -30.77 -2.18 12.50
N VAL A 175 -30.27 -3.40 12.56
CA VAL A 175 -30.67 -4.48 11.65
C VAL A 175 -30.91 -5.74 12.46
N ASP A 176 -31.95 -6.52 12.18
CA ASP A 176 -32.04 -7.83 12.83
C ASP A 176 -31.03 -8.82 12.21
N PHE A 177 -31.07 -8.99 10.89
CA PHE A 177 -30.30 -10.03 10.20
C PHE A 177 -29.57 -9.51 8.95
N ILE A 178 -28.33 -9.95 8.73
CA ILE A 178 -27.54 -9.56 7.55
C ILE A 178 -26.97 -10.80 6.86
N SER A 179 -27.06 -10.84 5.53
CA SER A 179 -26.40 -11.85 4.71
C SER A 179 -25.74 -11.23 3.47
N GLY A 180 -24.48 -11.58 3.21
CA GLY A 180 -23.80 -11.18 1.97
C GLY A 180 -24.51 -11.75 0.74
N GLY A 181 -25.03 -12.97 0.82
CA GLY A 181 -25.83 -13.59 -0.24
C GLY A 181 -26.41 -14.94 0.18
N GLU A 182 -27.60 -15.27 -0.32
CA GLU A 182 -28.28 -16.53 -0.01
C GLU A 182 -28.70 -17.30 -1.26
N ALA A 183 -28.43 -18.61 -1.25
CA ALA A 183 -28.88 -19.55 -2.26
C ALA A 183 -29.73 -20.64 -1.61
N HIS A 184 -30.97 -20.79 -2.08
CA HIS A 184 -31.94 -21.74 -1.57
C HIS A 184 -32.42 -22.64 -2.69
N THR A 185 -32.33 -23.95 -2.50
CA THR A 185 -32.95 -24.93 -3.38
C THR A 185 -33.60 -26.04 -2.58
N ARG A 186 -34.62 -26.72 -3.09
CA ARG A 186 -34.94 -28.12 -2.70
C ARG A 186 -34.59 -29.12 -3.81
N GLY A 187 -33.83 -28.65 -4.80
CA GLY A 187 -33.25 -29.42 -5.88
C GLY A 187 -31.85 -29.92 -5.57
N THR A 188 -31.02 -29.93 -6.60
CA THR A 188 -29.73 -30.64 -6.57
C THR A 188 -28.63 -29.88 -5.85
N GLU A 189 -28.56 -28.55 -5.96
CA GLU A 189 -27.41 -27.80 -5.45
C GLU A 189 -27.70 -26.31 -5.21
N ALA A 190 -27.20 -25.79 -4.08
CA ALA A 190 -27.18 -24.37 -3.72
C ALA A 190 -25.73 -23.93 -3.43
N ILE A 191 -25.32 -22.81 -4.03
CA ILE A 191 -23.98 -22.25 -3.86
C ILE A 191 -24.07 -20.78 -3.42
N ALA A 192 -23.47 -20.46 -2.29
CA ALA A 192 -23.21 -19.10 -1.82
C ALA A 192 -21.69 -18.83 -1.86
N ALA A 193 -21.21 -18.08 -2.86
CA ALA A 193 -19.78 -17.99 -3.14
C ALA A 193 -19.25 -16.55 -3.24
N GLY A 194 -18.17 -16.23 -2.52
CA GLY A 194 -17.49 -14.94 -2.67
C GLY A 194 -18.31 -13.72 -2.26
N ASN A 195 -19.31 -13.90 -1.38
CA ASN A 195 -20.12 -12.79 -0.89
C ASN A 195 -19.44 -12.09 0.30
N GLU A 196 -19.77 -10.82 0.53
CA GLU A 196 -19.15 -10.00 1.55
C GLU A 196 -20.18 -9.19 2.35
N ALA A 197 -20.13 -9.29 3.68
CA ALA A 197 -20.93 -8.49 4.60
C ALA A 197 -20.04 -7.60 5.46
N ILE A 198 -20.17 -6.29 5.32
CA ILE A 198 -19.41 -5.26 6.03
C ILE A 198 -20.35 -4.51 6.96
N VAL A 199 -20.08 -4.55 8.25
CA VAL A 199 -20.92 -3.95 9.28
C VAL A 199 -20.07 -3.04 10.16
N ILE A 200 -20.34 -1.74 10.09
CA ILE A 200 -19.56 -0.71 10.77
C ILE A 200 -20.50 0.09 11.68
N ASP A 201 -20.13 0.27 12.95
CA ASP A 201 -20.86 1.09 13.92
C ASP A 201 -22.39 0.84 13.96
N SER A 202 -22.80 -0.41 13.72
CA SER A 202 -24.21 -0.81 13.59
C SER A 202 -24.60 -1.78 14.70
N THR A 203 -25.90 -1.81 15.01
CA THR A 203 -26.47 -2.78 15.96
C THR A 203 -27.14 -3.90 15.20
N VAL A 204 -26.69 -5.14 15.41
CA VAL A 204 -27.30 -6.34 14.81
C VAL A 204 -27.87 -7.26 15.90
N THR A 205 -29.17 -7.52 15.87
CA THR A 205 -29.85 -8.24 16.96
C THR A 205 -29.89 -9.76 16.78
N LYS A 206 -29.77 -10.26 15.54
CA LYS A 206 -29.68 -11.68 15.16
C LYS A 206 -28.35 -11.95 14.44
N ASP A 207 -28.34 -12.92 13.53
CA ASP A 207 -27.12 -13.44 12.92
C ASP A 207 -26.59 -12.58 11.77
N ILE A 208 -25.29 -12.74 11.50
CA ILE A 208 -24.62 -12.24 10.31
C ILE A 208 -24.02 -13.41 9.54
N TYR A 209 -24.37 -13.55 8.26
CA TYR A 209 -23.82 -14.55 7.36
C TYR A 209 -22.97 -13.87 6.27
N GLY A 210 -21.74 -14.33 6.06
CA GLY A 210 -20.99 -13.97 4.85
C GLY A 210 -21.71 -14.52 3.62
N GLY A 211 -22.17 -15.77 3.68
CA GLY A 211 -23.06 -16.38 2.70
C GLY A 211 -23.79 -17.61 3.24
N PHE A 212 -25.00 -17.86 2.74
CA PHE A 212 -25.86 -18.96 3.19
C PHE A 212 -26.33 -19.82 2.01
N ALA A 213 -26.01 -21.12 2.05
CA ALA A 213 -26.48 -22.10 1.08
C ALA A 213 -27.40 -23.10 1.77
N PHE A 214 -28.61 -23.27 1.24
CA PHE A 214 -29.62 -24.19 1.75
C PHE A 214 -30.07 -25.16 0.66
N ALA A 215 -29.81 -26.45 0.87
CA ALA A 215 -30.22 -27.53 -0.01
C ALA A 215 -30.62 -28.76 0.82
N PRO A 216 -31.88 -28.90 1.27
CA PRO A 216 -32.28 -29.94 2.20
C PRO A 216 -32.06 -31.36 1.67
N VAL A 217 -32.16 -31.56 0.36
CA VAL A 217 -31.99 -32.88 -0.31
C VAL A 217 -30.84 -32.92 -1.31
N GLY A 218 -30.06 -31.83 -1.41
CA GLY A 218 -29.00 -31.64 -2.39
C GLY A 218 -27.66 -31.27 -1.75
N THR A 219 -26.75 -30.70 -2.54
CA THR A 219 -25.47 -30.18 -2.05
C THR A 219 -25.60 -28.70 -1.67
N ALA A 220 -25.13 -28.32 -0.48
CA ALA A 220 -25.07 -26.92 -0.06
C ALA A 220 -23.62 -26.49 0.13
N ILE A 221 -23.19 -25.46 -0.59
CA ILE A 221 -21.80 -24.99 -0.59
C ILE A 221 -21.74 -23.49 -0.26
N ALA A 222 -21.10 -23.13 0.84
CA ALA A 222 -20.78 -21.76 1.20
C ALA A 222 -19.25 -21.55 1.16
N MET A 223 -18.73 -20.97 0.07
CA MET A 223 -17.28 -20.87 -0.14
C MET A 223 -16.78 -19.44 -0.31
N GLY A 224 -15.63 -19.12 0.27
CA GLY A 224 -14.94 -17.85 -0.01
C GLY A 224 -15.69 -16.60 0.44
N ASN A 225 -16.67 -16.69 1.34
CA ASN A 225 -17.44 -15.55 1.80
C ASN A 225 -16.73 -14.82 2.95
N SER A 226 -17.06 -13.55 3.18
CA SER A 226 -16.39 -12.70 4.16
C SER A 226 -17.37 -11.92 5.03
N VAL A 227 -17.05 -11.80 6.32
CA VAL A 227 -17.69 -10.86 7.24
C VAL A 227 -16.63 -9.91 7.80
N ILE A 228 -16.87 -8.60 7.71
CA ILE A 228 -15.98 -7.55 8.22
C ILE A 228 -16.74 -6.69 9.23
N LEU A 229 -16.21 -6.61 10.45
CA LEU A 229 -16.81 -5.86 11.56
C LEU A 229 -15.88 -4.75 12.05
N SER A 230 -16.44 -3.57 12.29
CA SER A 230 -15.75 -2.46 12.96
C SER A 230 -16.70 -1.62 13.81
N GLY A 231 -16.58 -1.70 15.13
CA GLY A 231 -17.47 -0.98 16.06
C GLY A 231 -18.91 -1.54 16.10
N GLY A 232 -19.80 -0.84 16.81
CA GLY A 232 -21.19 -1.26 16.99
C GLY A 232 -21.39 -2.44 17.95
N ALA A 233 -22.51 -3.15 17.84
CA ALA A 233 -22.86 -4.27 18.70
C ALA A 233 -23.57 -5.38 17.93
N VAL A 234 -23.21 -6.65 18.17
CA VAL A 234 -23.88 -7.82 17.59
C VAL A 234 -24.33 -8.72 18.73
N SER A 235 -25.59 -9.15 18.69
CA SER A 235 -26.18 -10.05 19.70
C SER A 235 -26.44 -11.47 19.21
N GLY A 236 -26.54 -11.69 17.90
CA GLY A 236 -26.58 -13.04 17.32
C GLY A 236 -25.20 -13.55 16.91
N ASP A 237 -25.19 -14.69 16.23
CA ASP A 237 -23.95 -15.39 15.87
C ASP A 237 -23.41 -14.92 14.51
N ILE A 238 -22.09 -15.00 14.36
CA ILE A 238 -21.39 -14.53 13.16
C ILE A 238 -20.78 -15.74 12.44
N TYR A 239 -21.13 -15.88 11.16
CA TYR A 239 -20.70 -16.99 10.33
C TYR A 239 -20.03 -16.48 9.06
N GLY A 240 -18.78 -16.91 8.82
CA GLY A 240 -18.12 -16.68 7.53
C GLY A 240 -18.93 -17.31 6.41
N GLY A 241 -19.40 -18.55 6.58
CA GLY A 241 -20.32 -19.21 5.64
C GLY A 241 -21.16 -20.29 6.30
N VAL A 242 -22.36 -20.51 5.76
CA VAL A 242 -23.31 -21.49 6.31
C VAL A 242 -23.80 -22.41 5.19
N SER A 243 -23.62 -23.70 5.40
CA SER A 243 -24.18 -24.78 4.59
C SER A 243 -25.25 -25.51 5.40
N ALA A 244 -26.48 -25.55 4.89
CA ALA A 244 -27.62 -26.14 5.57
C ALA A 244 -28.31 -27.21 4.70
N LEU A 245 -28.47 -28.39 5.29
CA LEU A 245 -28.99 -29.63 4.66
C LEU A 245 -30.09 -30.24 5.55
N SER A 246 -30.85 -31.24 5.08
CA SER A 246 -31.77 -32.01 5.94
C SER A 246 -31.20 -33.37 6.35
N VAL A 247 -31.83 -33.96 7.38
CA VAL A 247 -31.31 -35.14 8.08
C VAL A 247 -31.36 -36.33 7.14
N GLY A 248 -30.23 -37.03 6.99
CA GLY A 248 -30.18 -38.30 6.23
C GLY A 248 -30.03 -38.15 4.72
N ALA A 249 -29.68 -36.96 4.21
CA ALA A 249 -29.50 -36.74 2.77
C ALA A 249 -28.35 -37.57 2.14
N GLY A 250 -27.36 -38.03 2.92
CA GLY A 250 -26.20 -38.80 2.41
C GLY A 250 -25.25 -37.98 1.50
N VAL A 251 -25.54 -36.70 1.29
CA VAL A 251 -24.75 -35.74 0.51
C VAL A 251 -24.07 -34.76 1.48
N GLY A 252 -22.78 -34.49 1.27
CA GLY A 252 -21.97 -33.64 2.14
C GLY A 252 -22.17 -32.15 1.88
N GLY A 253 -22.22 -31.35 2.95
CA GLY A 253 -22.18 -29.88 2.88
C GLY A 253 -20.76 -29.35 3.03
N SER A 254 -20.50 -28.15 2.54
CA SER A 254 -19.19 -27.50 2.66
C SER A 254 -19.34 -26.01 2.99
N ALA A 255 -18.59 -25.55 3.98
CA ALA A 255 -18.48 -24.16 4.40
C ALA A 255 -16.99 -23.78 4.56
N THR A 256 -16.28 -23.58 3.45
CA THR A 256 -14.81 -23.50 3.41
C THR A 256 -14.27 -22.21 2.78
N GLY A 257 -13.03 -21.86 3.12
CA GLY A 257 -12.36 -20.66 2.59
C GLY A 257 -13.01 -19.33 2.99
N ASN A 258 -13.93 -19.34 3.96
CA ASN A 258 -14.62 -18.14 4.43
C ASN A 258 -13.77 -17.37 5.44
N SER A 259 -14.07 -16.09 5.64
CA SER A 259 -13.31 -15.27 6.58
C SER A 259 -14.19 -14.39 7.47
N VAL A 260 -13.70 -14.13 8.68
CA VAL A 260 -14.25 -13.12 9.59
C VAL A 260 -13.12 -12.19 9.98
N THR A 261 -13.31 -10.89 9.80
CA THR A 261 -12.33 -9.86 10.15
C THR A 261 -12.95 -8.89 11.14
N ILE A 262 -12.29 -8.70 12.28
CA ILE A 262 -12.76 -7.85 13.37
C ILE A 262 -11.73 -6.76 13.63
N SER A 263 -12.16 -5.51 13.61
CA SER A 263 -11.35 -4.32 13.86
C SER A 263 -12.13 -3.32 14.72
N GLY A 264 -11.52 -2.23 15.16
CA GLY A 264 -12.18 -1.27 16.06
C GLY A 264 -12.56 -1.92 17.40
N ALA A 265 -13.67 -1.49 17.99
CA ALA A 265 -14.15 -1.99 19.29
C ALA A 265 -15.63 -2.43 19.27
N PRO A 266 -16.00 -3.44 18.46
CA PRO A 266 -17.36 -3.96 18.45
C PRO A 266 -17.68 -4.71 19.75
N ASN A 267 -18.91 -4.55 20.26
CA ASN A 267 -19.41 -5.37 21.36
C ASN A 267 -19.96 -6.69 20.81
N LEU A 268 -19.22 -7.78 21.03
CA LEU A 268 -19.55 -9.14 20.59
C LEU A 268 -19.74 -10.12 21.76
N ALA A 269 -19.93 -9.63 22.98
CA ALA A 269 -19.93 -10.46 24.19
C ALA A 269 -21.02 -11.56 24.18
N ASN A 270 -22.06 -11.39 23.36
CA ASN A 270 -23.16 -12.33 23.19
C ASN A 270 -23.06 -13.21 21.93
N SER A 271 -22.07 -12.96 21.07
CA SER A 271 -21.93 -13.62 19.77
C SER A 271 -20.94 -14.78 19.83
N LYS A 272 -21.23 -15.86 19.11
CA LYS A 272 -20.23 -16.88 18.73
C LYS A 272 -19.69 -16.57 17.34
N LEU A 273 -18.43 -16.93 17.12
CA LEU A 273 -17.74 -16.80 15.85
C LEU A 273 -17.56 -18.16 15.19
N TYR A 274 -17.98 -18.27 13.93
CA TYR A 274 -17.81 -19.45 13.10
C TYR A 274 -17.09 -19.08 11.81
N GLY A 275 -16.00 -19.79 11.49
CA GLY A 275 -15.39 -19.70 10.16
C GLY A 275 -16.35 -20.22 9.10
N GLY A 276 -16.95 -21.37 9.39
CA GLY A 276 -18.09 -21.89 8.64
C GLY A 276 -18.89 -22.86 9.50
N ILE A 277 -20.07 -23.24 9.03
CA ILE A 277 -20.86 -24.32 9.66
C ILE A 277 -21.59 -25.16 8.62
N VAL A 278 -21.65 -26.46 8.88
CA VAL A 278 -22.53 -27.41 8.20
C VAL A 278 -23.57 -27.86 9.22
N ARG A 279 -24.86 -27.54 8.99
CA ARG A 279 -25.96 -27.84 9.91
C ARG A 279 -27.10 -28.62 9.26
N ASN A 280 -27.86 -29.30 10.11
CA ASN A 280 -28.92 -30.20 9.72
C ASN A 280 -30.30 -29.67 10.17
N GLY A 281 -31.19 -29.39 9.22
CA GLY A 281 -32.51 -28.82 9.45
C GLY A 281 -32.49 -27.38 9.96
N THR A 282 -33.63 -26.95 10.53
CA THR A 282 -33.82 -25.65 11.19
C THR A 282 -33.67 -25.74 12.72
N ASP A 283 -33.47 -26.94 13.26
CA ASP A 283 -33.31 -27.22 14.69
C ASP A 283 -31.89 -26.85 15.20
N PRO A 284 -31.70 -26.67 16.52
CA PRO A 284 -30.43 -26.18 17.08
C PRO A 284 -29.25 -27.12 16.79
N LEU A 285 -28.23 -26.55 16.14
CA LEU A 285 -26.82 -26.95 16.01
C LEU A 285 -26.47 -28.46 16.19
N GLU A 286 -27.02 -29.35 15.36
CA GLU A 286 -26.38 -30.64 15.10
C GLU A 286 -25.38 -30.50 13.93
N VAL A 287 -24.12 -30.24 14.27
CA VAL A 287 -23.01 -30.26 13.31
C VAL A 287 -22.71 -31.72 12.96
N ARG A 288 -22.80 -32.08 11.67
CA ARG A 288 -22.48 -33.43 11.16
C ARG A 288 -21.66 -33.37 9.87
N TYR A 289 -21.14 -34.52 9.45
CA TYR A 289 -20.29 -34.79 8.28
C TYR A 289 -20.37 -33.74 7.16
N GLY A 290 -19.30 -32.97 7.01
CA GLY A 290 -19.13 -31.92 6.02
C GLY A 290 -17.88 -31.11 6.36
N ASP A 291 -17.26 -30.46 5.36
CA ASP A 291 -16.07 -29.65 5.63
C ASP A 291 -16.47 -28.23 5.98
N ALA A 292 -16.42 -27.89 7.27
CA ALA A 292 -16.66 -26.53 7.77
C ALA A 292 -15.37 -25.86 8.25
N PHE A 293 -14.18 -26.43 7.99
CA PHE A 293 -12.93 -25.98 8.60
C PHE A 293 -11.91 -25.50 7.57
N SER A 294 -11.78 -26.20 6.43
CA SER A 294 -10.73 -25.90 5.44
C SER A 294 -10.77 -24.44 4.97
N GLY A 295 -9.61 -23.80 4.95
CA GLY A 295 -9.38 -22.45 4.47
C GLY A 295 -9.99 -21.33 5.32
N ASN A 296 -10.81 -21.66 6.31
CA ASN A 296 -11.53 -20.63 7.08
C ASN A 296 -10.58 -19.81 7.94
N THR A 297 -10.73 -18.49 7.91
CA THR A 297 -9.75 -17.55 8.47
C THR A 297 -10.40 -16.53 9.39
N LEU A 298 -9.90 -16.39 10.62
CA LEU A 298 -10.25 -15.31 11.54
C LEU A 298 -9.10 -14.29 11.58
N ASN A 299 -9.42 -13.02 11.34
CA ASN A 299 -8.50 -11.90 11.47
C ASN A 299 -8.95 -11.00 12.62
N ILE A 300 -8.15 -10.91 13.68
CA ILE A 300 -8.40 -10.05 14.83
C ILE A 300 -7.41 -8.89 14.77
N LYS A 301 -7.90 -7.71 14.37
CA LYS A 301 -7.15 -6.45 14.27
C LYS A 301 -7.45 -5.52 15.44
N THR A 302 -7.72 -6.09 16.62
CA THR A 302 -8.04 -5.39 17.86
C THR A 302 -7.65 -6.24 19.06
N SER A 303 -7.83 -5.72 20.27
CA SER A 303 -7.56 -6.44 21.53
C SER A 303 -8.64 -6.19 22.57
N GLY A 304 -8.66 -7.01 23.63
CA GLY A 304 -9.70 -6.92 24.66
C GLY A 304 -11.09 -7.36 24.18
N LEU A 305 -11.17 -8.08 23.05
CA LEU A 305 -12.44 -8.54 22.49
C LEU A 305 -13.01 -9.68 23.34
N THR A 306 -14.31 -9.65 23.60
CA THR A 306 -15.03 -10.74 24.28
C THR A 306 -16.08 -11.33 23.36
N VAL A 307 -16.14 -12.66 23.26
CA VAL A 307 -17.14 -13.44 22.50
C VAL A 307 -17.65 -14.62 23.32
N GLN A 308 -18.76 -15.23 22.94
CA GLN A 308 -19.27 -16.44 23.61
C GLN A 308 -18.52 -17.70 23.21
N GLY A 309 -18.05 -17.80 21.97
CA GLY A 309 -17.36 -18.99 21.50
C GLY A 309 -16.69 -18.80 20.16
N LEU A 310 -15.77 -19.70 19.84
CA LEU A 310 -14.94 -19.65 18.65
C LEU A 310 -14.84 -21.05 18.02
N TYR A 311 -15.22 -21.17 16.75
CA TYR A 311 -15.34 -22.45 16.08
C TYR A 311 -14.91 -22.39 14.61
N ASN A 312 -14.39 -23.51 14.11
CA ASN A 312 -14.27 -23.79 12.68
C ASN A 312 -13.35 -22.86 11.87
N PHE A 313 -12.27 -22.37 12.49
CA PHE A 313 -11.22 -21.59 11.83
C PHE A 313 -9.94 -22.40 11.68
N GLN A 314 -9.47 -22.59 10.43
CA GLN A 314 -8.17 -23.19 10.16
C GLN A 314 -7.03 -22.21 10.41
N ASN A 315 -7.23 -20.92 10.11
CA ASN A 315 -6.22 -19.89 10.31
C ASN A 315 -6.77 -18.83 11.27
N ILE A 316 -6.04 -18.52 12.34
CA ILE A 316 -6.39 -17.44 13.27
C ILE A 316 -5.22 -16.47 13.32
N ASN A 317 -5.44 -15.26 12.84
CA ASN A 317 -4.44 -14.22 12.72
C ASN A 317 -4.73 -13.12 13.75
N PHE A 318 -3.85 -12.98 14.72
CA PHE A 318 -3.85 -11.87 15.66
C PHE A 318 -2.95 -10.77 15.11
N TYR A 319 -3.48 -9.56 15.01
CA TYR A 319 -2.71 -8.34 14.72
C TYR A 319 -2.76 -7.47 15.97
N LEU A 320 -1.75 -7.66 16.82
CA LEU A 320 -1.67 -7.04 18.14
C LEU A 320 -1.48 -5.53 17.99
N PRO A 321 -2.41 -4.70 18.50
CA PRO A 321 -2.30 -3.25 18.43
C PRO A 321 -1.23 -2.71 19.37
N SER A 322 -0.78 -1.47 19.16
CA SER A 322 0.22 -0.81 20.01
C SER A 322 -0.23 -0.60 21.45
N SER A 323 -1.53 -0.66 21.73
CA SER A 323 -2.10 -0.57 23.07
C SER A 323 -1.92 -1.85 23.91
N LEU A 324 -1.55 -2.97 23.29
CA LEU A 324 -1.45 -4.26 23.97
C LEU A 324 -0.08 -4.40 24.65
N ALA A 325 -0.08 -4.60 25.97
CA ALA A 325 1.12 -4.85 26.76
C ALA A 325 1.30 -6.35 27.07
N ALA A 326 2.48 -6.71 27.58
CA ALA A 326 2.74 -8.07 28.07
C ALA A 326 1.75 -8.44 29.19
N GLY A 327 1.18 -9.64 29.10
CA GLY A 327 0.16 -10.15 30.02
C GLY A 327 -1.29 -9.83 29.62
N ASP A 328 -1.51 -8.88 28.70
CA ASP A 328 -2.84 -8.55 28.22
C ASP A 328 -3.45 -9.68 27.38
N THR A 329 -4.78 -9.65 27.27
CA THR A 329 -5.56 -10.64 26.51
C THR A 329 -6.11 -10.04 25.22
N ALA A 330 -5.79 -10.67 24.08
CA ALA A 330 -6.31 -10.26 22.78
C ALA A 330 -7.78 -10.66 22.61
N LEU A 331 -8.11 -11.95 22.83
CA LEU A 331 -9.46 -12.49 22.73
C LEU A 331 -9.85 -13.24 24.01
N THR A 332 -11.01 -12.92 24.56
CA THR A 332 -11.66 -13.69 25.61
C THR A 332 -12.87 -14.44 25.04
N THR A 333 -12.98 -15.74 25.29
CA THR A 333 -14.18 -16.51 25.00
C THR A 333 -14.85 -16.95 26.30
N THR A 334 -16.09 -16.56 26.55
CA THR A 334 -16.78 -16.93 27.80
C THR A 334 -17.17 -18.42 27.83
N GLY A 335 -17.38 -19.02 26.66
CA GLY A 335 -17.57 -20.45 26.46
C GLY A 335 -16.35 -21.14 25.83
N GLU A 336 -16.61 -22.04 24.87
CA GLU A 336 -15.58 -22.84 24.21
C GLU A 336 -14.83 -22.03 23.14
N ALA A 337 -13.51 -22.13 23.16
CA ALA A 337 -12.66 -21.86 22.00
C ALA A 337 -12.09 -23.17 21.46
N ARG A 338 -12.48 -23.54 20.24
CA ARG A 338 -12.05 -24.79 19.59
C ARG A 338 -10.98 -24.51 18.54
N LEU A 339 -9.77 -25.03 18.77
CA LEU A 339 -8.59 -24.87 17.90
C LEU A 339 -8.37 -26.09 16.98
N SER A 340 -9.45 -26.77 16.63
CA SER A 340 -9.47 -27.92 15.74
C SER A 340 -10.77 -27.95 14.95
N GLU A 341 -10.86 -28.86 13.98
CA GLU A 341 -12.17 -29.22 13.44
C GLU A 341 -13.04 -29.94 14.48
N ASN A 342 -14.31 -30.15 14.13
CA ASN A 342 -15.29 -30.80 15.01
C ASN A 342 -14.97 -32.29 15.26
N ASP A 343 -15.47 -32.79 16.38
CA ASP A 343 -15.33 -34.20 16.77
C ASP A 343 -15.85 -35.14 15.67
N GLY A 344 -15.09 -36.19 15.37
CA GLY A 344 -15.36 -37.12 14.26
C GLY A 344 -14.83 -36.66 12.88
N GLY A 345 -14.16 -35.50 12.82
CA GLY A 345 -13.40 -35.05 11.64
C GLY A 345 -12.08 -35.80 11.42
N THR A 346 -11.20 -35.24 10.59
CA THR A 346 -9.89 -35.83 10.24
C THR A 346 -8.75 -35.50 11.23
N GLY A 347 -9.02 -34.75 12.30
CA GLY A 347 -8.06 -34.34 13.32
C GLY A 347 -7.24 -33.08 12.98
N ARG A 348 -7.70 -32.28 12.01
CA ARG A 348 -7.08 -31.01 11.59
C ARG A 348 -7.08 -29.99 12.72
N LYS A 349 -6.00 -29.20 12.77
CA LYS A 349 -5.68 -28.22 13.81
C LYS A 349 -5.66 -26.81 13.23
N ALA A 350 -5.99 -25.82 14.05
CA ALA A 350 -5.87 -24.42 13.69
C ALA A 350 -4.41 -23.98 13.69
N THR A 351 -4.04 -23.11 12.76
CA THR A 351 -2.74 -22.42 12.70
C THR A 351 -2.92 -21.01 13.27
N ILE A 352 -1.99 -20.60 14.14
CA ILE A 352 -2.07 -19.31 14.86
C ILE A 352 -0.95 -18.40 14.38
N ASN A 353 -1.28 -17.24 13.82
CA ASN A 353 -0.32 -16.22 13.39
C ASN A 353 -0.46 -14.95 14.25
N VAL A 354 0.62 -14.22 14.50
CA VAL A 354 0.68 -13.11 15.46
C VAL A 354 1.48 -11.93 14.92
N GLY A 355 0.89 -11.07 14.11
CA GLY A 355 1.50 -9.80 13.73
C GLY A 355 1.46 -8.79 14.87
N VAL A 356 2.48 -7.93 14.98
CA VAL A 356 2.53 -6.84 15.96
C VAL A 356 2.52 -5.51 15.20
N ALA A 357 1.76 -4.54 15.68
CA ALA A 357 1.73 -3.20 15.08
C ALA A 357 3.11 -2.53 15.14
N GLY A 358 3.53 -1.85 14.07
CA GLY A 358 4.85 -1.20 13.98
C GLY A 358 5.12 -0.24 15.15
N GLY A 359 4.10 0.52 15.55
CA GLY A 359 4.18 1.49 16.65
C GLY A 359 3.99 0.92 18.06
N ALA A 360 3.97 -0.40 18.22
CA ALA A 360 3.96 -1.04 19.54
C ALA A 360 5.32 -0.91 20.23
N ALA A 361 5.36 -0.96 21.56
CA ALA A 361 6.62 -1.14 22.26
C ALA A 361 7.24 -2.50 21.89
N PRO A 362 8.56 -2.58 21.67
CA PRO A 362 9.20 -3.84 21.29
C PRO A 362 9.09 -4.87 22.40
N LEU A 363 8.65 -6.09 22.04
CA LEU A 363 8.57 -7.22 22.96
C LEU A 363 9.95 -7.84 23.17
N LYS A 364 10.22 -8.28 24.40
CA LYS A 364 11.48 -8.91 24.80
C LYS A 364 11.35 -10.42 24.83
N ASN A 365 12.49 -11.10 24.70
CA ASN A 365 12.53 -12.55 24.87
C ASN A 365 11.99 -12.95 26.26
N GLY A 366 11.04 -13.89 26.29
CA GLY A 366 10.32 -14.31 27.48
C GLY A 366 9.02 -13.55 27.75
N ASP A 367 8.75 -12.43 27.07
CA ASP A 367 7.47 -11.73 27.19
C ASP A 367 6.33 -12.63 26.68
N GLN A 368 5.19 -12.57 27.37
CA GLN A 368 4.02 -13.37 27.07
C GLN A 368 2.82 -12.49 26.75
N VAL A 369 2.07 -12.87 25.72
CA VAL A 369 0.77 -12.30 25.39
C VAL A 369 -0.28 -13.42 25.47
N VAL A 370 -1.43 -13.13 26.09
CA VAL A 370 -2.56 -14.07 26.11
C VAL A 370 -3.34 -13.88 24.82
N LEU A 371 -3.17 -14.76 23.85
CA LEU A 371 -3.87 -14.67 22.57
C LEU A 371 -5.35 -15.02 22.74
N ILE A 372 -5.63 -16.11 23.48
CA ILE A 372 -6.98 -16.54 23.82
C ILE A 372 -7.05 -16.86 25.30
N ASN A 373 -8.07 -16.34 25.98
CA ASN A 373 -8.47 -16.76 27.31
C ASN A 373 -9.90 -17.31 27.26
N ALA A 374 -10.06 -18.63 27.42
CA ALA A 374 -11.34 -19.30 27.22
C ALA A 374 -11.97 -19.80 28.52
N GLY A 375 -13.30 -19.92 28.54
CA GLY A 375 -14.03 -20.72 29.52
C GLY A 375 -13.63 -22.19 29.43
N THR A 376 -13.54 -22.71 28.20
CA THR A 376 -12.99 -24.02 27.87
C THR A 376 -12.15 -23.92 26.59
N LEU A 377 -10.90 -24.36 26.62
CA LEU A 377 -10.06 -24.43 25.43
C LEU A 377 -9.95 -25.89 24.95
N THR A 378 -10.27 -26.15 23.69
CA THR A 378 -10.20 -27.49 23.10
C THR A 378 -9.31 -27.51 21.86
N GLY A 379 -8.68 -28.66 21.62
CA GLY A 379 -7.68 -28.83 20.55
C GLY A 379 -6.31 -28.23 20.91
N THR A 380 -5.33 -28.53 20.06
CA THR A 380 -3.98 -27.94 20.13
C THR A 380 -3.68 -27.34 18.77
N PRO A 381 -3.18 -26.10 18.67
CA PRO A 381 -2.86 -25.51 17.39
C PRO A 381 -1.66 -26.20 16.72
N ALA A 382 -1.52 -26.00 15.41
CA ALA A 382 -0.25 -26.16 14.71
C ALA A 382 0.59 -24.90 14.96
N ASN A 383 1.84 -25.07 15.42
CA ASN A 383 2.75 -23.95 15.66
C ASN A 383 3.01 -23.19 14.34
N SER A 384 2.91 -21.86 14.37
CA SER A 384 3.41 -20.97 13.31
C SER A 384 4.41 -20.00 13.92
N THR A 385 5.58 -19.88 13.29
CA THR A 385 6.84 -19.56 14.00
C THR A 385 7.51 -18.26 13.59
N VAL A 386 6.94 -17.43 12.72
CA VAL A 386 7.55 -16.14 12.37
C VAL A 386 6.50 -15.08 12.14
N ASN A 387 6.59 -13.99 12.87
CA ASN A 387 5.75 -12.81 12.65
C ASN A 387 6.55 -11.52 12.78
N SER A 388 6.08 -10.43 12.17
CA SER A 388 6.75 -9.14 12.21
C SER A 388 6.11 -8.19 13.20
N GLN A 389 6.90 -7.25 13.71
CA GLN A 389 6.40 -5.96 14.17
C GLN A 389 6.61 -4.93 13.06
N GLY A 390 5.49 -4.44 12.54
CA GLY A 390 5.50 -3.61 11.35
C GLY A 390 6.29 -4.26 10.21
N VAL A 391 7.26 -3.53 9.67
CA VAL A 391 8.19 -4.01 8.64
C VAL A 391 9.62 -4.15 9.16
N THR A 392 9.92 -3.62 10.35
CA THR A 392 11.29 -3.43 10.81
C THR A 392 11.80 -4.47 11.79
N LEU A 393 10.92 -5.13 12.56
CA LEU A 393 11.30 -6.14 13.53
C LEU A 393 10.69 -7.50 13.19
N ARG A 394 11.42 -8.57 13.49
CA ARG A 394 10.97 -9.97 13.39
C ARG A 394 10.97 -10.62 14.75
N TYR A 395 9.87 -11.31 15.04
CA TYR A 395 9.68 -12.12 16.23
C TYR A 395 9.47 -13.58 15.87
N SER A 396 9.99 -14.45 16.75
CA SER A 396 9.55 -15.83 16.84
C SER A 396 8.70 -15.99 18.09
N PHE A 397 7.54 -16.62 17.95
CA PHE A 397 6.65 -16.94 19.05
C PHE A 397 6.55 -18.45 19.23
N ASP A 398 6.64 -18.90 20.48
CA ASP A 398 6.15 -20.21 20.90
C ASP A 398 4.68 -20.08 21.30
N ILE A 399 3.82 -20.82 20.61
CA ILE A 399 2.38 -20.83 20.84
C ILE A 399 2.02 -22.07 21.66
N LEU A 400 1.63 -21.88 22.91
CA LEU A 400 1.39 -22.98 23.85
C LEU A 400 0.04 -22.85 24.53
N THR A 401 -0.55 -23.99 24.85
CA THR A 401 -1.76 -24.07 25.68
C THR A 401 -1.38 -24.24 27.15
N GLN A 402 -1.97 -23.44 28.03
CA GLN A 402 -1.78 -23.54 29.48
C GLN A 402 -3.14 -23.40 30.17
N GLY A 403 -3.69 -24.54 30.61
CA GLY A 403 -5.09 -24.59 31.05
C GLY A 403 -6.02 -24.17 29.91
N ASN A 404 -6.92 -23.22 30.18
CA ASN A 404 -7.83 -22.67 29.16
C ASN A 404 -7.27 -21.43 28.44
N LYS A 405 -5.96 -21.20 28.50
CA LYS A 405 -5.30 -20.08 27.82
C LYS A 405 -4.44 -20.56 26.66
N LEU A 406 -4.43 -19.77 25.59
CA LEU A 406 -3.45 -19.86 24.52
C LEU A 406 -2.47 -18.69 24.67
N LEU A 407 -1.21 -19.01 24.90
CA LEU A 407 -0.15 -18.04 25.13
C LEU A 407 0.79 -17.97 23.92
N GLY A 408 1.13 -16.76 23.51
CA GLY A 408 2.28 -16.51 22.64
C GLY A 408 3.44 -15.99 23.46
N THR A 409 4.52 -16.77 23.55
CA THR A 409 5.76 -16.37 24.24
C THR A 409 6.82 -16.00 23.22
N VAL A 410 7.41 -14.82 23.33
CA VAL A 410 8.49 -14.38 22.44
C VAL A 410 9.75 -15.19 22.74
N THR A 411 10.29 -15.90 21.75
CA THR A 411 11.53 -16.70 21.88
C THR A 411 12.73 -16.02 21.25
N SER A 412 12.50 -15.13 20.27
CA SER A 412 13.54 -14.28 19.70
C SER A 412 12.95 -13.00 19.13
N SER A 413 13.77 -11.94 19.17
CA SER A 413 13.48 -10.62 18.62
C SER A 413 14.71 -10.13 17.86
N SER A 414 14.56 -9.73 16.60
CA SER A 414 15.68 -9.24 15.78
C SER A 414 15.22 -8.21 14.76
N VAL A 415 16.12 -7.35 14.29
CA VAL A 415 15.84 -6.43 13.19
C VAL A 415 15.64 -7.23 11.90
N ASN A 416 14.59 -6.91 11.16
CA ASN A 416 14.38 -7.43 9.82
C ASN A 416 15.51 -6.96 8.90
N PRO A 417 16.32 -7.86 8.30
CA PRO A 417 17.38 -7.46 7.38
C PRO A 417 16.88 -6.57 6.23
N GLN A 418 15.64 -6.82 5.78
CA GLN A 418 14.98 -6.06 4.71
C GLN A 418 14.76 -4.58 5.07
N ALA A 419 14.77 -4.21 6.35
CA ALA A 419 14.65 -2.83 6.79
C ALA A 419 15.82 -1.94 6.32
N LYS A 420 16.96 -2.52 5.89
CA LYS A 420 18.06 -1.79 5.22
C LYS A 420 17.56 -0.90 4.08
N ALA A 421 16.53 -1.32 3.35
CA ALA A 421 15.98 -0.57 2.23
C ALA A 421 15.45 0.82 2.63
N LEU A 422 14.96 0.97 3.87
CA LEU A 422 14.51 2.27 4.41
C LEU A 422 15.69 3.26 4.54
N SER A 423 16.83 2.79 5.05
CA SER A 423 18.08 3.57 5.12
C SER A 423 18.69 3.84 3.75
N GLU A 424 18.48 2.93 2.79
CA GLU A 424 18.88 3.11 1.38
C GLU A 424 18.09 4.25 0.74
N GLY A 425 16.78 4.34 1.02
CA GLY A 425 15.95 5.48 0.64
C GLY A 425 16.46 6.80 1.21
N PHE A 426 16.95 6.82 2.44
CA PHE A 426 17.44 8.03 3.09
C PHE A 426 18.74 8.56 2.44
N ILE A 427 19.58 7.66 1.91
CA ILE A 427 20.75 8.05 1.08
C ILE A 427 20.33 8.79 -0.20
N GLY A 428 19.11 8.59 -0.70
CA GLY A 428 18.54 9.35 -1.82
C GLY A 428 18.68 10.86 -1.61
N GLY A 429 18.28 11.36 -0.44
CA GLY A 429 18.44 12.78 -0.08
C GLY A 429 19.89 13.25 -0.14
N MET A 430 20.82 12.47 0.44
CA MET A 430 22.24 12.81 0.45
C MET A 430 22.80 12.86 -0.97
N ALA A 431 22.54 11.82 -1.78
CA ALA A 431 23.01 11.74 -3.17
C ALA A 431 22.57 12.94 -4.01
N MET A 432 21.35 13.43 -3.79
CA MET A 432 20.86 14.64 -4.45
C MET A 432 21.68 15.87 -4.05
N THR A 433 22.00 16.02 -2.76
CA THR A 433 22.85 17.14 -2.33
C THR A 433 24.29 17.06 -2.80
N LEU A 434 24.84 15.86 -3.01
CA LEU A 434 26.18 15.69 -3.59
C LEU A 434 26.25 16.23 -5.02
N GLN A 435 25.17 16.08 -5.79
CA GLN A 435 25.06 16.65 -7.14
C GLN A 435 24.99 18.18 -7.11
N GLY A 436 24.27 18.76 -6.14
CA GLY A 436 24.28 20.21 -5.91
C GLY A 436 25.68 20.74 -5.55
N ALA A 437 26.43 20.01 -4.72
CA ALA A 437 27.82 20.35 -4.41
C ALA A 437 28.73 20.31 -5.65
N ASP A 438 28.56 19.28 -6.50
CA ASP A 438 29.31 19.14 -7.76
C ASP A 438 28.99 20.30 -8.72
N LEU A 439 27.71 20.71 -8.83
CA LEU A 439 27.27 21.84 -9.64
C LEU A 439 27.88 23.16 -9.14
N ALA A 440 27.85 23.42 -7.84
CA ALA A 440 28.39 24.64 -7.24
C ALA A 440 29.90 24.77 -7.42
N ALA A 441 30.66 23.69 -7.19
CA ALA A 441 32.12 23.68 -7.32
C ALA A 441 32.62 23.58 -8.78
N GLY A 442 31.78 23.11 -9.69
CA GLY A 442 32.09 23.02 -11.12
C GLY A 442 31.50 24.21 -11.88
N LYS A 443 30.45 23.95 -12.66
CA LYS A 443 29.86 24.92 -13.58
C LYS A 443 29.33 26.19 -12.92
N GLY A 444 28.91 26.13 -11.65
CA GLY A 444 28.50 27.30 -10.87
C GLY A 444 29.67 28.27 -10.64
N MET A 445 30.78 27.77 -10.09
CA MET A 445 32.01 28.55 -9.89
C MET A 445 32.55 29.10 -11.23
N GLU A 446 32.63 28.25 -12.25
CA GLU A 446 33.08 28.68 -13.59
C GLU A 446 32.20 29.80 -14.15
N SER A 447 30.88 29.72 -13.93
CA SER A 447 29.93 30.72 -14.42
C SER A 447 30.11 32.05 -13.70
N ALA A 448 30.33 32.03 -12.39
CA ALA A 448 30.59 33.23 -11.61
C ALA A 448 31.91 33.93 -12.02
N VAL A 449 32.98 33.17 -12.25
CA VAL A 449 34.27 33.70 -12.74
C VAL A 449 34.11 34.33 -14.12
N GLN A 450 33.44 33.63 -15.04
CA GLN A 450 33.22 34.15 -16.38
C GLN A 450 32.30 35.39 -16.37
N ALA A 451 31.26 35.42 -15.54
CA ALA A 451 30.32 36.52 -15.43
C ALA A 451 30.98 37.78 -14.85
N SER A 452 31.69 37.64 -13.72
CA SER A 452 32.40 38.77 -13.10
C SER A 452 33.55 39.31 -13.95
N SER A 453 34.12 38.49 -14.85
CA SER A 453 35.16 38.92 -15.80
C SER A 453 34.63 39.86 -16.90
N GLY A 454 33.35 39.77 -17.25
CA GLY A 454 32.73 40.62 -18.28
C GLY A 454 32.11 41.93 -17.76
N ALA A 455 31.88 42.05 -16.44
CA ALA A 455 31.10 43.13 -15.83
C ALA A 455 31.84 44.47 -15.60
N GLY A 456 33.06 44.62 -16.11
CA GLY A 456 33.95 45.74 -15.78
C GLY A 456 34.50 45.70 -14.34
N GLU A 457 35.45 46.58 -14.00
CA GLU A 457 35.99 46.67 -12.63
C GLU A 457 34.88 47.08 -11.64
N SER A 458 34.57 46.21 -10.67
CA SER A 458 33.57 46.42 -9.59
C SER A 458 32.08 46.29 -9.95
N GLY A 459 31.72 45.75 -11.12
CA GLY A 459 30.33 45.43 -11.48
C GLY A 459 29.81 44.12 -10.89
N PHE A 460 28.49 44.02 -10.65
CA PHE A 460 27.82 42.74 -10.38
C PHE A 460 27.28 42.15 -11.67
N ALA A 461 27.47 40.86 -11.90
CA ALA A 461 26.88 40.12 -13.01
C ALA A 461 26.09 38.90 -12.55
N GLY A 462 24.96 38.65 -13.20
CA GLY A 462 24.17 37.44 -12.99
C GLY A 462 24.82 36.22 -13.62
N PHE A 463 24.72 35.07 -12.96
CA PHE A 463 25.24 33.81 -13.47
C PHE A 463 24.26 32.65 -13.21
N GLY A 464 24.38 31.59 -14.00
CA GLY A 464 23.47 30.45 -13.97
C GLY A 464 24.09 29.18 -14.52
N ALA A 465 23.86 28.07 -13.83
CA ALA A 465 24.30 26.75 -14.23
C ALA A 465 23.20 25.72 -13.95
N LEU A 466 23.08 24.75 -14.84
CA LEU A 466 22.12 23.65 -14.74
C LEU A 466 22.85 22.34 -15.00
N SER A 467 22.53 21.30 -14.23
CA SER A 467 23.02 19.95 -14.46
C SER A 467 21.94 18.93 -14.19
N GLY A 468 21.86 17.90 -15.02
CA GLY A 468 20.94 16.79 -14.81
C GLY A 468 21.51 15.50 -15.37
N GLY A 469 21.08 14.36 -14.84
CA GLY A 469 21.65 13.09 -15.23
C GLY A 469 20.99 11.89 -14.61
N SER A 470 21.58 10.73 -14.90
CA SER A 470 21.21 9.44 -14.33
C SER A 470 22.45 8.82 -13.71
N LEU A 471 22.42 8.57 -12.41
CA LEU A 471 23.54 8.05 -11.64
C LEU A 471 23.10 6.88 -10.76
N ARG A 472 23.83 5.78 -10.84
CA ARG A 472 23.82 4.67 -9.88
C ARG A 472 24.82 4.94 -8.77
N PHE A 473 24.38 4.79 -7.52
CA PHE A 473 25.21 4.80 -6.33
C PHE A 473 25.31 3.38 -5.77
N ASN A 474 26.53 2.83 -5.72
CA ASN A 474 26.80 1.47 -5.25
C ASN A 474 27.08 1.43 -3.74
N THR A 475 26.05 1.12 -2.96
CA THR A 475 26.00 1.30 -1.50
C THR A 475 26.17 0.01 -0.67
N GLY A 476 26.48 -1.09 -1.35
CA GLY A 476 26.40 -2.47 -0.85
C GLY A 476 25.21 -3.21 -1.47
N SER A 477 24.15 -2.46 -1.78
CA SER A 477 23.19 -2.79 -2.83
C SER A 477 23.35 -1.70 -3.91
N HIS A 478 22.27 -1.11 -4.44
CA HIS A 478 22.40 0.11 -5.23
C HIS A 478 21.15 0.98 -5.20
N MET A 479 21.37 2.26 -5.52
CA MET A 479 20.32 3.24 -5.75
C MET A 479 20.55 3.94 -7.08
N ASP A 480 19.55 3.98 -7.94
CA ASP A 480 19.58 4.60 -9.26
C ASP A 480 18.80 5.91 -9.21
N MET A 481 19.47 7.04 -9.39
CA MET A 481 18.90 8.39 -9.29
C MET A 481 18.86 9.09 -10.65
N ARG A 482 17.75 9.77 -10.93
CA ARG A 482 17.60 10.72 -12.03
C ARG A 482 17.24 12.08 -11.49
N SER A 483 18.00 13.10 -11.87
CA SER A 483 17.97 14.39 -11.20
C SER A 483 18.19 15.56 -12.16
N LEU A 484 17.70 16.72 -11.73
CA LEU A 484 17.96 18.02 -12.30
C LEU A 484 18.28 19.00 -11.17
N SER A 485 19.39 19.71 -11.29
CA SER A 485 19.88 20.71 -10.35
C SER A 485 20.11 22.03 -11.07
N LEU A 486 19.70 23.12 -10.46
CA LEU A 486 19.83 24.49 -10.93
C LEU A 486 20.56 25.31 -9.87
N LEU A 487 21.45 26.18 -10.33
CA LEU A 487 22.14 27.16 -9.51
C LEU A 487 22.14 28.50 -10.23
N THR A 488 21.80 29.57 -9.52
CA THR A 488 21.87 30.94 -10.04
C THR A 488 22.32 31.91 -8.96
N GLY A 489 23.01 32.97 -9.34
CA GLY A 489 23.53 33.94 -8.38
C GLY A 489 24.03 35.22 -9.00
N LEU A 490 24.64 36.04 -8.16
CA LEU A 490 25.32 37.27 -8.54
C LEU A 490 26.81 37.10 -8.25
N ALA A 491 27.66 37.47 -9.20
CA ALA A 491 29.11 37.44 -9.04
C ALA A 491 29.67 38.87 -9.10
N TRP A 492 30.62 39.13 -8.23
CA TRP A 492 31.42 40.36 -8.19
C TRP A 492 32.89 40.00 -8.37
N GLY A 493 33.60 40.80 -9.16
CA GLY A 493 35.02 40.62 -9.47
C GLY A 493 35.82 41.88 -9.19
N VAL A 494 37.00 41.72 -8.58
CA VAL A 494 37.95 42.81 -8.33
C VAL A 494 39.37 42.36 -8.61
N ASP A 495 40.12 43.18 -9.34
CA ASP A 495 41.54 42.98 -9.55
C ASP A 495 42.32 43.57 -8.36
N CYS A 496 43.23 42.79 -7.79
CA CYS A 496 44.06 43.16 -6.65
C CYS A 496 45.53 42.80 -6.92
N THR A 497 46.43 43.18 -6.00
CA THR A 497 47.88 42.96 -6.17
C THR A 497 48.27 41.48 -6.32
N LEU A 498 47.46 40.57 -5.78
CA LEU A 498 47.69 39.13 -5.85
C LEU A 498 47.07 38.47 -7.09
N GLY A 499 46.20 39.16 -7.84
CA GLY A 499 45.43 38.61 -8.96
C GLY A 499 43.97 39.04 -8.94
N ARG A 500 43.08 38.27 -9.57
CA ARG A 500 41.63 38.57 -9.64
C ARG A 500 40.86 37.77 -8.60
N PHE A 501 40.11 38.47 -7.75
CA PHE A 501 39.19 37.86 -6.80
C PHE A 501 37.77 37.91 -7.33
N THR A 502 37.09 36.78 -7.34
CA THR A 502 35.66 36.62 -7.66
C THR A 502 34.91 36.11 -6.44
N ALA A 503 33.77 36.70 -6.09
CA ALA A 503 32.89 36.18 -5.05
C ALA A 503 31.44 36.49 -5.34
N GLY A 504 30.53 35.69 -4.78
CA GLY A 504 29.11 35.89 -5.05
C GLY A 504 28.17 35.02 -4.22
N PRO A 505 26.99 35.54 -3.84
CA PRO A 505 25.91 34.71 -3.34
C PRO A 505 25.22 33.95 -4.47
N PHE A 506 24.71 32.77 -4.14
CA PHE A 506 23.89 31.96 -5.04
C PHE A 506 22.71 31.32 -4.32
N PHE A 507 21.72 30.97 -5.12
CA PHE A 507 20.57 30.16 -4.78
C PHE A 507 20.67 28.84 -5.57
N GLU A 508 20.25 27.74 -4.93
CA GLU A 508 20.24 26.42 -5.53
C GLU A 508 18.90 25.71 -5.32
N TYR A 509 18.47 24.97 -6.33
CA TYR A 509 17.31 24.10 -6.29
C TYR A 509 17.61 22.84 -7.09
N GLY A 510 17.24 21.68 -6.56
CA GLY A 510 17.32 20.44 -7.30
C GLY A 510 16.14 19.53 -7.00
N ASN A 511 15.76 18.73 -7.98
CA ASN A 511 14.73 17.70 -7.86
C ASN A 511 15.20 16.42 -8.55
N GLY A 512 14.89 15.26 -7.99
CA GLY A 512 15.12 13.98 -8.61
C GLY A 512 14.19 12.89 -8.10
N SER A 513 14.14 11.79 -8.86
CA SER A 513 13.54 10.54 -8.43
C SER A 513 14.60 9.45 -8.38
N TYR A 514 14.40 8.46 -7.53
CA TYR A 514 15.32 7.34 -7.41
C TYR A 514 14.59 6.02 -7.18
N ASN A 515 15.26 4.93 -7.53
CA ASN A 515 14.86 3.56 -7.23
C ASN A 515 15.97 2.89 -6.43
N THR A 516 15.61 2.11 -5.42
CA THR A 516 16.53 1.28 -4.64
C THR A 516 16.27 -0.18 -4.94
N ALA A 517 17.30 -0.99 -5.13
CA ALA A 517 17.15 -2.45 -5.16
C ALA A 517 18.07 -3.06 -4.12
N ASN A 518 17.51 -3.85 -3.20
CA ASN A 518 18.23 -4.48 -2.10
C ASN A 518 18.07 -5.99 -2.18
N SER A 519 19.18 -6.70 -2.38
CA SER A 519 19.21 -8.16 -2.37
C SER A 519 19.73 -8.73 -1.06
N PHE A 520 19.15 -9.86 -0.65
CA PHE A 520 19.45 -10.50 0.64
C PHE A 520 19.72 -11.99 0.46
N SER A 521 20.66 -12.55 1.22
CA SER A 521 20.97 -13.99 1.14
C SER A 521 19.90 -14.88 1.79
N ASN A 522 19.17 -14.35 2.77
CA ASN A 522 18.22 -15.09 3.61
C ASN A 522 16.84 -14.40 3.70
N ALA A 523 16.51 -13.53 2.75
CA ALA A 523 15.21 -12.87 2.64
C ALA A 523 14.90 -12.56 1.17
N ALA A 524 13.65 -12.25 0.86
CA ALA A 524 13.29 -11.79 -0.47
C ALA A 524 13.93 -10.42 -0.75
N ASP A 525 14.23 -10.18 -2.02
CA ASP A 525 14.70 -8.87 -2.48
C ASP A 525 13.64 -7.80 -2.22
N VAL A 526 14.09 -6.56 -2.05
CA VAL A 526 13.24 -5.41 -1.76
C VAL A 526 13.58 -4.27 -2.70
N ASP A 527 12.61 -3.91 -3.51
CA ASP A 527 12.65 -2.71 -4.33
C ASP A 527 11.90 -1.57 -3.63
N GLY A 528 12.34 -0.34 -3.90
CA GLY A 528 11.72 0.86 -3.36
C GLY A 528 11.89 2.03 -4.30
N ASN A 529 11.01 3.01 -4.18
CA ASN A 529 11.01 4.22 -4.98
C ASN A 529 11.08 5.43 -4.07
N GLY A 530 11.53 6.55 -4.62
CA GLY A 530 11.47 7.80 -3.90
C GLY A 530 11.64 9.03 -4.76
N ASN A 531 11.20 10.15 -4.20
CA ASN A 531 11.30 11.46 -4.81
C ASN A 531 11.98 12.39 -3.81
N THR A 532 12.95 13.15 -4.29
CA THR A 532 13.72 14.06 -3.45
C THR A 532 13.88 15.41 -4.11
N HIS A 533 13.87 16.46 -3.31
CA HIS A 533 14.25 17.79 -3.77
C HIS A 533 14.98 18.55 -2.66
N TYR A 534 15.87 19.44 -3.05
CA TYR A 534 16.52 20.35 -2.13
C TYR A 534 16.34 21.80 -2.58
N LEU A 535 16.32 22.69 -1.59
CA LEU A 535 16.24 24.13 -1.77
C LEU A 535 17.26 24.76 -0.81
N GLY A 536 18.09 25.65 -1.33
CA GLY A 536 19.11 26.29 -0.50
C GLY A 536 19.81 27.44 -1.18
N GLY A 537 20.93 27.84 -0.58
CA GLY A 537 21.78 28.88 -1.10
C GLY A 537 23.13 28.89 -0.41
N GLY A 538 24.02 29.73 -0.91
CA GLY A 538 25.38 29.75 -0.43
C GLY A 538 26.19 30.94 -0.93
N LEU A 539 27.47 30.89 -0.59
CA LEU A 539 28.49 31.81 -1.09
C LEU A 539 29.54 31.00 -1.82
N LEU A 540 30.05 31.55 -2.91
CA LEU A 540 31.23 31.05 -3.59
C LEU A 540 32.28 32.14 -3.70
N ALA A 541 33.54 31.73 -3.74
CA ALA A 541 34.68 32.61 -3.94
C ALA A 541 35.79 31.88 -4.68
N ARG A 542 36.53 32.62 -5.51
CA ARG A 542 37.71 32.15 -6.20
C ARG A 542 38.73 33.28 -6.37
N MET A 543 39.99 32.94 -6.17
CA MET A 543 41.13 33.80 -6.38
C MET A 543 41.98 33.20 -7.49
N ASP A 544 42.04 33.86 -8.64
CA ASP A 544 42.97 33.56 -9.72
C ASP A 544 44.21 34.45 -9.53
N PHE A 545 45.35 33.84 -9.17
CA PHE A 545 46.56 34.57 -8.84
C PHE A 545 47.23 35.16 -10.09
N THR A 546 48.10 36.16 -9.90
CA THR A 546 48.93 36.69 -11.00
C THR A 546 49.73 35.59 -11.67
N SER A 547 49.96 35.74 -12.99
CA SER A 547 50.68 34.77 -13.79
C SER A 547 52.02 34.36 -13.15
N THR A 548 52.23 33.06 -13.03
CA THR A 548 53.42 32.45 -12.46
C THR A 548 53.95 31.44 -13.47
N GLY A 549 55.04 31.78 -14.16
CA GLY A 549 55.56 30.96 -15.25
C GLY A 549 54.60 30.91 -16.45
N PRO A 550 54.38 29.75 -17.10
CA PRO A 550 53.53 29.63 -18.29
C PRO A 550 52.02 29.60 -17.98
N GLY A 551 51.58 30.08 -16.83
CA GLY A 551 50.21 29.89 -16.36
C GLY A 551 49.92 30.68 -15.09
N HIS A 552 48.94 30.25 -14.31
CA HIS A 552 48.63 30.82 -13.00
C HIS A 552 48.00 29.81 -12.04
N PHE A 553 48.18 30.04 -10.74
CA PHE A 553 47.50 29.30 -9.69
C PHE A 553 46.12 29.86 -9.44
N TYR A 554 45.20 29.04 -8.94
CA TYR A 554 43.96 29.51 -8.35
C TYR A 554 43.61 28.74 -7.08
N THR A 555 42.80 29.38 -6.24
CA THR A 555 42.14 28.74 -5.10
C THR A 555 40.67 29.11 -5.11
N GLU A 556 39.81 28.18 -4.70
CA GLU A 556 38.37 28.37 -4.70
C GLU A 556 37.72 27.74 -3.47
N ALA A 557 36.60 28.30 -3.05
CA ALA A 557 35.84 27.81 -1.92
C ALA A 557 34.36 28.11 -2.10
N SER A 558 33.51 27.25 -1.55
CA SER A 558 32.09 27.57 -1.39
C SER A 558 31.53 26.98 -0.11
N GLY A 559 30.52 27.66 0.43
CA GLY A 559 29.72 27.20 1.54
C GLY A 559 28.24 27.30 1.18
N ARG A 560 27.47 26.26 1.51
CA ARG A 560 26.06 26.15 1.16
C ARG A 560 25.25 25.54 2.30
N ALA A 561 23.99 25.93 2.40
CA ALA A 561 23.05 25.35 3.34
C ALA A 561 21.62 25.43 2.79
N GLY A 562 20.77 24.53 3.24
CA GLY A 562 19.38 24.47 2.82
C GLY A 562 18.62 23.34 3.49
N SER A 563 17.49 22.98 2.89
CA SER A 563 16.65 21.86 3.31
C SER A 563 16.50 20.85 2.16
N ILE A 564 16.46 19.57 2.53
CA ILE A 564 16.11 18.46 1.65
C ILE A 564 14.78 17.91 2.11
N HIS A 565 13.89 17.69 1.16
CA HIS A 565 12.71 16.88 1.34
C HIS A 565 12.91 15.54 0.63
N ASN A 566 12.61 14.44 1.31
CA ASN A 566 12.79 13.09 0.79
C ASN A 566 11.56 12.23 1.07
N LYS A 567 11.02 11.61 0.02
CA LYS A 567 9.91 10.65 0.10
C LYS A 567 10.38 9.28 -0.31
N TYR A 568 9.95 8.25 0.41
CA TYR A 568 10.25 6.86 0.09
C TYR A 568 9.03 5.96 0.25
N ASP A 569 8.85 5.03 -0.68
CA ASP A 569 7.84 3.99 -0.68
C ASP A 569 8.43 2.63 -1.09
N SER A 570 7.86 1.55 -0.55
CA SER A 570 8.17 0.18 -0.99
C SER A 570 6.96 -0.74 -0.87
N SER A 571 6.51 -1.26 -2.01
CA SER A 571 5.44 -2.27 -2.08
C SER A 571 5.85 -3.65 -1.56
N ASP A 572 7.16 -3.91 -1.49
CA ASP A 572 7.73 -5.18 -1.03
C ASP A 572 7.85 -5.24 0.50
N LEU A 573 7.92 -4.07 1.15
CA LEU A 573 7.87 -3.95 2.60
C LEU A 573 6.43 -3.78 3.08
N ARG A 574 5.82 -4.89 3.50
CA ARG A 574 4.45 -4.91 4.02
C ARG A 574 4.39 -5.39 5.46
N ASP A 575 3.60 -4.70 6.28
CA ASP A 575 3.30 -5.18 7.63
C ASP A 575 2.38 -6.40 7.58
N ALA A 576 2.12 -7.01 8.75
CA ALA A 576 1.26 -8.19 8.85
C ALA A 576 -0.17 -7.94 8.34
N THR A 577 -0.64 -6.69 8.34
CA THR A 577 -1.97 -6.32 7.83
C THR A 577 -1.99 -6.04 6.32
N GLY A 578 -0.83 -6.06 5.67
CA GLY A 578 -0.63 -5.81 4.23
C GLY A 578 -0.32 -4.36 3.86
N ARG A 579 -0.18 -3.45 4.85
CA ARG A 579 0.13 -2.03 4.61
C ARG A 579 1.57 -1.87 4.15
N GLU A 580 1.77 -1.08 3.11
CA GLU A 580 3.08 -0.77 2.52
C GLU A 580 3.84 0.24 3.38
N ALA A 581 5.16 0.13 3.41
CA ALA A 581 6.03 1.04 4.16
C ALA A 581 6.33 2.29 3.35
N GLU A 582 5.99 3.43 3.93
CA GLU A 582 6.17 4.75 3.34
C GLU A 582 6.67 5.74 4.40
N TYR A 583 7.49 6.70 3.99
CA TYR A 583 7.85 7.86 4.81
C TYR A 583 8.16 9.11 4.00
N ASP A 584 7.97 10.25 4.66
CA ASP A 584 8.44 11.57 4.25
C ASP A 584 9.45 12.08 5.31
N SER A 585 10.53 12.72 4.89
CA SER A 585 11.56 13.30 5.78
C SER A 585 12.02 14.67 5.28
N ASP A 586 12.17 15.60 6.20
CA ASP A 586 12.58 16.99 5.94
C ASP A 586 13.81 17.34 6.78
N THR A 587 14.97 17.41 6.13
CA THR A 587 16.26 17.54 6.83
C THR A 587 17.08 18.72 6.33
N PRO A 588 17.66 19.53 7.24
CA PRO A 588 18.70 20.47 6.89
C PRO A 588 19.95 19.82 6.30
N TYR A 589 20.62 20.53 5.39
CA TYR A 589 21.95 20.17 4.92
C TYR A 589 22.92 21.35 4.97
N TYR A 590 24.20 21.01 5.10
CA TYR A 590 25.32 21.93 5.09
C TYR A 590 26.42 21.36 4.21
N GLY A 591 27.00 22.19 3.35
CA GLY A 591 28.07 21.80 2.46
C GLY A 591 29.21 22.81 2.45
N LEU A 592 30.43 22.31 2.39
CA LEU A 592 31.65 23.08 2.19
C LEU A 592 32.46 22.47 1.06
N HIS A 593 33.11 23.31 0.28
CA HIS A 593 34.04 22.91 -0.75
C HIS A 593 35.27 23.81 -0.72
N LEU A 594 36.45 23.20 -0.88
CA LEU A 594 37.74 23.87 -0.99
C LEU A 594 38.50 23.27 -2.17
N GLY A 595 39.02 24.10 -3.05
CA GLY A 595 39.74 23.68 -4.24
C GLY A 595 40.99 24.53 -4.49
N ALA A 596 41.97 23.92 -5.14
CA ALA A 596 43.14 24.62 -5.66
C ALA A 596 43.57 23.97 -6.97
N GLY A 597 44.12 24.77 -7.87
CA GLY A 597 44.63 24.28 -9.14
C GLY A 597 45.64 25.20 -9.80
N TYR A 598 46.17 24.74 -10.92
CA TYR A 598 47.10 25.47 -11.76
C TYR A 598 46.66 25.34 -13.21
N ILE A 599 46.39 26.48 -13.85
CA ILE A 599 46.07 26.56 -15.28
C ILE A 599 47.37 26.83 -16.03
N TRP A 600 47.84 25.82 -16.76
CA TRP A 600 49.01 25.91 -17.62
C TRP A 600 48.59 26.28 -19.04
N ASN A 601 49.00 27.46 -19.51
CA ASN A 601 48.88 27.85 -20.91
C ASN A 601 50.03 27.22 -21.70
N ILE A 602 49.76 26.09 -22.37
CA ILE A 602 50.75 25.35 -23.16
C ILE A 602 51.11 26.15 -24.41
N THR A 603 50.10 26.73 -25.06
CA THR A 603 50.22 27.68 -26.18
C THR A 603 49.12 28.73 -26.07
N ASP A 604 49.11 29.73 -26.96
CA ASP A 604 48.02 30.71 -27.06
C ASP A 604 46.63 30.09 -27.33
N ALA A 605 46.60 28.85 -27.83
CA ALA A 605 45.37 28.13 -28.16
C ALA A 605 45.12 26.88 -27.30
N ALA A 606 46.04 26.49 -26.40
CA ALA A 606 45.93 25.26 -25.63
C ALA A 606 46.24 25.48 -24.15
N SER A 607 45.35 25.01 -23.27
CA SER A 607 45.52 25.09 -21.81
C SER A 607 45.24 23.76 -21.12
N LEU A 608 45.90 23.54 -19.99
CA LEU A 608 45.71 22.38 -19.11
C LEU A 608 45.50 22.86 -17.68
N ASP A 609 44.33 22.58 -17.11
CA ASP A 609 44.01 22.80 -15.71
C ASP A 609 44.29 21.53 -14.91
N LEU A 610 45.14 21.61 -13.90
CA LEU A 610 45.39 20.54 -12.93
C LEU A 610 44.83 20.98 -11.57
N TYR A 611 43.95 20.19 -10.96
CA TYR A 611 43.24 20.60 -9.76
C TYR A 611 43.08 19.50 -8.71
N GLY A 612 42.94 19.93 -7.46
CA GLY A 612 42.50 19.15 -6.32
C GLY A 612 41.36 19.85 -5.61
N LYS A 613 40.31 19.10 -5.25
CA LYS A 613 39.10 19.59 -4.60
C LYS A 613 38.73 18.70 -3.42
N TYR A 614 38.33 19.31 -2.32
CA TYR A 614 37.79 18.66 -1.14
C TYR A 614 36.34 19.11 -0.93
N PHE A 615 35.45 18.15 -0.72
CA PHE A 615 34.05 18.37 -0.44
C PHE A 615 33.71 17.79 0.93
N TRP A 616 32.96 18.54 1.71
CA TRP A 616 32.33 18.08 2.92
C TRP A 616 30.84 18.39 2.84
N THR A 617 29.99 17.42 3.16
CA THR A 617 28.53 17.63 3.23
C THR A 617 27.98 16.86 4.42
N ARG A 618 27.12 17.52 5.19
CA ARG A 618 26.35 16.92 6.27
C ARG A 618 24.86 17.11 5.98
N GLN A 619 24.13 16.00 5.97
CA GLN A 619 22.68 16.00 6.08
C GLN A 619 22.35 15.60 7.51
N THR A 620 21.48 16.36 8.17
CA THR A 620 21.06 16.00 9.53
C THR A 620 20.18 14.75 9.51
N GLY A 621 20.20 14.02 10.61
CA GLY A 621 19.26 12.94 10.88
C GLY A 621 17.83 13.44 11.06
N ASP A 622 16.90 12.48 11.17
CA ASP A 622 15.48 12.72 11.38
C ASP A 622 14.84 11.56 12.16
N SER A 623 13.80 11.84 12.91
CA SER A 623 13.02 10.85 13.66
C SER A 623 11.60 10.82 13.11
N ILE A 624 11.26 9.73 12.42
CA ILE A 624 10.00 9.59 11.69
C ILE A 624 9.20 8.39 12.18
N SER A 625 7.93 8.32 11.78
CA SER A 625 7.11 7.11 11.89
C SER A 625 6.66 6.69 10.50
N LEU A 626 6.88 5.42 10.16
CA LEU A 626 6.41 4.86 8.89
C LEU A 626 4.86 4.84 8.86
N SER A 627 4.28 4.76 7.67
CA SER A 627 2.85 4.44 7.45
C SER A 627 2.38 3.18 8.19
N THR A 628 3.28 2.22 8.39
CA THR A 628 3.05 0.97 9.16
C THR A 628 3.11 1.18 10.68
N GLY A 629 3.55 2.36 11.13
CA GLY A 629 3.64 2.79 12.51
C GLY A 629 5.03 2.61 13.14
N ASP A 630 5.96 1.95 12.46
CA ASP A 630 7.32 1.71 12.95
C ASP A 630 8.06 3.04 13.19
N PRO A 631 8.62 3.29 14.39
CA PRO A 631 9.49 4.44 14.61
C PRO A 631 10.87 4.18 14.00
N ILE A 632 11.40 5.15 13.25
CA ILE A 632 12.75 5.13 12.68
C ILE A 632 13.48 6.41 13.08
N ASP A 633 14.69 6.24 13.61
CA ASP A 633 15.63 7.32 13.88
C ASP A 633 16.79 7.20 12.90
N PHE A 634 16.88 8.13 11.95
CA PHE A 634 18.02 8.29 11.06
C PHE A 634 19.09 9.13 11.74
N ASP A 635 20.34 8.65 11.72
CA ASP A 635 21.49 9.45 12.15
C ASP A 635 21.88 10.44 11.05
N ASP A 636 22.63 11.47 11.44
CA ASP A 636 23.33 12.34 10.50
C ASP A 636 24.17 11.55 9.49
N VAL A 637 24.09 11.96 8.22
CA VAL A 637 24.92 11.43 7.14
C VAL A 637 26.01 12.43 6.82
N TYR A 638 27.26 11.98 6.88
CA TYR A 638 28.44 12.76 6.51
C TYR A 638 29.03 12.22 5.22
N SER A 639 29.33 13.13 4.29
CA SER A 639 30.11 12.87 3.09
C SER A 639 31.38 13.71 3.14
N SER A 640 32.50 13.06 2.84
CA SER A 640 33.82 13.68 2.76
C SER A 640 34.49 13.14 1.51
N ARG A 641 34.65 13.98 0.48
CA ARG A 641 35.17 13.58 -0.84
C ARG A 641 36.43 14.33 -1.18
N LEU A 642 37.43 13.62 -1.67
CA LEU A 642 38.63 14.19 -2.25
C LEU A 642 38.66 13.87 -3.74
N ARG A 643 38.83 14.89 -4.59
CA ARG A 643 38.86 14.77 -6.04
C ARG A 643 40.15 15.37 -6.59
N PHE A 644 40.84 14.63 -7.44
CA PHE A 644 41.95 15.15 -8.24
C PHE A 644 41.63 14.98 -9.71
N GLY A 645 41.89 16.00 -10.51
CA GLY A 645 41.59 15.95 -11.93
C GLY A 645 42.46 16.83 -12.78
N SER A 646 42.34 16.62 -14.08
CA SER A 646 42.96 17.42 -15.12
C SER A 646 41.97 17.70 -16.23
N ARG A 647 41.96 18.92 -16.76
CA ARG A 647 41.14 19.31 -17.91
C ARG A 647 41.97 20.02 -18.95
N PHE A 648 41.98 19.48 -20.16
CA PHE A 648 42.60 20.08 -21.33
C PHE A 648 41.56 20.85 -22.14
N ALA A 649 41.84 22.09 -22.52
CA ALA A 649 41.00 22.91 -23.37
C ALA A 649 41.77 23.44 -24.57
N TYR A 650 41.12 23.47 -25.73
CA TYR A 650 41.70 23.93 -26.99
C TYR A 650 40.81 24.98 -27.65
N LEU A 651 41.38 26.10 -28.09
CA LEU A 651 40.68 27.15 -28.81
C LEU A 651 40.78 26.87 -30.31
N VAL A 652 39.73 26.28 -30.90
CA VAL A 652 39.70 25.96 -32.34
C VAL A 652 39.59 27.24 -33.16
N ASN A 653 38.76 28.16 -32.70
CA ASN A 653 38.60 29.52 -33.21
C ASN A 653 37.92 30.38 -32.14
N GLU A 654 37.65 31.65 -32.44
CA GLU A 654 37.06 32.63 -31.51
C GLU A 654 35.64 32.27 -31.04
N TYR A 655 34.97 31.33 -31.71
CA TYR A 655 33.59 30.93 -31.45
C TYR A 655 33.47 29.58 -30.73
N VAL A 656 34.47 28.70 -30.83
CA VAL A 656 34.39 27.30 -30.39
C VAL A 656 35.66 26.88 -29.64
N SER A 657 35.48 26.42 -28.40
CA SER A 657 36.55 25.83 -27.59
C SER A 657 36.12 24.50 -26.96
N PRO A 658 36.52 23.34 -27.53
CA PRO A 658 36.35 22.04 -26.89
C PRO A 658 37.27 21.85 -25.68
N TYR A 659 36.80 21.04 -24.73
CA TYR A 659 37.59 20.55 -23.62
C TYR A 659 37.33 19.07 -23.33
N ALA A 660 38.34 18.43 -22.74
CA ALA A 660 38.28 17.05 -22.26
C ALA A 660 38.96 16.95 -20.90
N GLY A 661 38.38 16.19 -19.98
CA GLY A 661 38.89 16.07 -18.62
C GLY A 661 38.80 14.65 -18.08
N VAL A 662 39.64 14.37 -17.09
CA VAL A 662 39.61 13.15 -16.29
C VAL A 662 39.83 13.49 -14.82
N ALA A 663 39.14 12.79 -13.93
CA ALA A 663 39.31 12.93 -12.50
C ALA A 663 39.13 11.60 -11.77
N TRP A 664 39.76 11.51 -10.61
CA TRP A 664 39.54 10.47 -9.61
C TRP A 664 38.97 11.12 -8.35
N GLU A 665 37.97 10.47 -7.76
CA GLU A 665 37.31 10.89 -6.52
C GLU A 665 37.27 9.72 -5.52
N HIS A 666 37.52 10.03 -4.24
CA HIS A 666 37.34 9.08 -3.13
C HIS A 666 36.39 9.64 -2.08
N GLU A 667 35.33 8.90 -1.76
CA GLU A 667 34.42 9.14 -0.63
C GLU A 667 34.92 8.37 0.60
N PHE A 668 35.12 9.07 1.73
CA PHE A 668 35.67 8.49 2.96
C PHE A 668 34.60 7.94 3.91
N ASP A 669 33.36 8.44 3.88
CA ASP A 669 32.29 8.03 4.80
C ASP A 669 31.00 7.66 4.04
N GLY A 670 30.06 8.60 3.88
CA GLY A 670 28.84 8.40 3.11
C GLY A 670 27.93 7.29 3.63
N LYS A 671 27.92 7.04 4.94
CA LYS A 671 27.11 6.00 5.60
C LYS A 671 25.80 6.56 6.14
N ALA A 672 24.67 5.96 5.77
CA ALA A 672 23.38 6.26 6.39
C ALA A 672 23.06 5.21 7.46
N ARG A 673 23.18 5.61 8.72
CA ARG A 673 22.80 4.78 9.86
C ARG A 673 21.36 5.09 10.24
N ALA A 674 20.65 4.05 10.67
CA ALA A 674 19.31 4.20 11.21
C ALA A 674 19.11 3.19 12.33
N SER A 675 18.18 3.49 13.22
CA SER A 675 17.71 2.57 14.25
C SER A 675 16.19 2.56 14.30
N THR A 676 15.64 1.46 14.80
CA THR A 676 14.21 1.30 15.03
C THR A 676 14.01 0.65 16.38
N ASN A 677 13.13 1.21 17.21
CA ASN A 677 12.84 0.66 18.55
C ASN A 677 14.12 0.42 19.40
N GLY A 678 15.15 1.25 19.22
CA GLY A 678 16.45 1.12 19.89
C GLY A 678 17.40 0.05 19.31
N PHE A 679 17.02 -0.62 18.21
CA PHE A 679 17.87 -1.58 17.51
C PHE A 679 18.48 -0.96 16.26
N ASN A 680 19.79 -1.15 16.07
CA ASN A 680 20.49 -0.66 14.88
C ASN A 680 20.10 -1.45 13.64
N MET A 681 19.80 -0.72 12.56
CA MET A 681 19.56 -1.25 11.23
C MET A 681 20.87 -1.36 10.44
N GLN A 682 20.87 -2.14 9.37
CA GLN A 682 22.01 -2.20 8.46
C GLN A 682 22.14 -0.88 7.69
N ALA A 683 23.37 -0.34 7.65
CA ALA A 683 23.65 0.97 7.07
C ALA A 683 24.25 0.85 5.66
N PRO A 684 23.61 1.39 4.63
CA PRO A 684 24.23 1.54 3.31
C PRO A 684 25.35 2.58 3.30
N SER A 685 26.29 2.46 2.36
CA SER A 685 27.55 3.22 2.36
C SER A 685 28.07 3.58 0.97
N MET A 686 28.21 4.88 0.69
CA MET A 686 28.79 5.39 -0.57
C MET A 686 30.33 5.38 -0.61
N ARG A 687 31.01 5.08 0.51
CA ARG A 687 32.47 4.99 0.61
C ARG A 687 33.13 4.25 -0.55
N GLY A 688 34.18 4.84 -1.11
CA GLY A 688 35.09 4.24 -2.08
C GLY A 688 35.40 5.15 -3.27
N ASP A 689 35.99 4.55 -4.31
CA ASP A 689 36.57 5.26 -5.43
C ASP A 689 35.63 5.40 -6.63
N THR A 690 35.70 6.54 -7.31
CA THR A 690 34.99 6.86 -8.55
C THR A 690 35.94 7.49 -9.55
N GLY A 691 35.96 6.97 -10.77
CA GLY A 691 36.57 7.62 -11.93
C GLY A 691 35.56 8.49 -12.67
N ILE A 692 35.98 9.67 -13.12
CA ILE A 692 35.14 10.64 -13.82
C ILE A 692 35.83 11.02 -15.14
N GLY A 693 35.12 10.92 -16.25
CA GLY A 693 35.55 11.45 -17.55
C GLY A 693 34.64 12.59 -17.98
N GLU A 694 35.19 13.63 -18.59
CA GLU A 694 34.45 14.82 -19.02
C GLU A 694 34.77 15.18 -20.47
N LEU A 695 33.74 15.59 -21.21
CA LEU A 695 33.85 16.20 -22.53
C LEU A 695 32.91 17.40 -22.61
N GLY A 696 33.33 18.49 -23.24
CA GLY A 696 32.43 19.61 -23.46
C GLY A 696 32.91 20.62 -24.48
N LEU A 697 32.05 21.60 -24.71
CA LEU A 697 32.18 22.62 -25.74
C LEU A 697 31.73 23.97 -25.17
N LEU A 698 32.64 24.94 -25.18
CA LEU A 698 32.33 26.35 -24.98
C LEU A 698 32.05 27.01 -26.33
N LEU A 699 30.88 27.64 -26.44
CA LEU A 699 30.40 28.32 -27.64
C LEU A 699 30.19 29.80 -27.36
N LYS A 700 30.71 30.65 -28.23
CA LYS A 700 30.48 32.10 -28.26
C LYS A 700 29.80 32.43 -29.59
N PRO A 701 28.47 32.63 -29.66
CA PRO A 701 27.75 32.77 -30.93
C PRO A 701 28.11 34.00 -31.77
N SER A 702 28.62 35.07 -31.14
CA SER A 702 29.14 36.26 -31.83
C SER A 702 30.17 36.94 -30.93
N GLN A 703 31.10 37.70 -31.52
CA GLN A 703 31.98 38.59 -30.77
C GLN A 703 31.28 39.83 -30.22
N THR A 704 30.09 40.17 -30.77
CA THR A 704 29.32 41.36 -30.39
C THR A 704 28.11 41.04 -29.51
N LEU A 705 27.71 39.76 -29.42
CA LEU A 705 26.63 39.35 -28.53
C LEU A 705 27.25 38.99 -27.17
N PRO A 706 26.76 39.57 -26.07
CA PRO A 706 27.24 39.28 -24.72
C PRO A 706 26.72 37.93 -24.20
N LEU A 707 26.84 36.88 -25.01
CA LEU A 707 26.24 35.57 -24.77
C LEU A 707 27.26 34.46 -25.02
N SER A 708 27.43 33.55 -24.04
CA SER A 708 28.18 32.31 -24.23
C SER A 708 27.47 31.12 -23.59
N PHE A 709 27.68 29.95 -24.18
CA PHE A 709 27.12 28.67 -23.72
C PHE A 709 28.23 27.65 -23.48
N ASP A 710 28.21 26.97 -22.35
CA ASP A 710 29.04 25.77 -22.11
C ASP A 710 28.11 24.55 -22.03
N LEU A 711 28.40 23.56 -22.86
CA LEU A 711 27.75 22.26 -22.89
C LEU A 711 28.77 21.21 -22.46
N GLY A 712 28.52 20.53 -21.34
CA GLY A 712 29.40 19.51 -20.79
C GLY A 712 28.68 18.20 -20.50
N VAL A 713 29.36 17.07 -20.72
CA VAL A 713 28.91 15.73 -20.35
C VAL A 713 30.00 15.06 -19.51
N GLN A 714 29.60 14.46 -18.39
CA GLN A 714 30.46 13.71 -17.50
C GLN A 714 29.97 12.27 -17.37
N GLY A 715 30.89 11.31 -17.48
CA GLY A 715 30.65 9.90 -17.24
C GLY A 715 31.35 9.43 -15.96
N TYR A 716 30.71 8.54 -15.21
CA TYR A 716 31.17 8.05 -13.91
C TYR A 716 31.34 6.53 -13.94
N THR A 717 32.37 6.01 -13.28
CA THR A 717 32.60 4.57 -13.08
C THR A 717 33.14 4.26 -11.68
N GLY A 718 32.75 3.14 -11.08
CA GLY A 718 33.15 2.74 -9.73
C GLY A 718 32.01 2.86 -8.72
N LYS A 719 32.19 3.64 -7.66
CA LYS A 719 31.14 3.84 -6.64
C LYS A 719 29.94 4.63 -7.15
N ARG A 720 30.18 5.57 -8.07
CA ARG A 720 29.16 6.23 -8.88
C ARG A 720 29.30 5.73 -10.31
N GLU A 721 28.18 5.39 -10.94
CA GLU A 721 28.15 4.95 -12.34
C GLU A 721 27.04 5.67 -13.09
N GLY A 722 27.28 6.08 -14.34
CA GLY A 722 26.26 6.74 -15.15
C GLY A 722 26.76 8.03 -15.79
N VAL A 723 25.83 8.92 -16.13
CA VAL A 723 26.12 10.10 -16.97
C VAL A 723 25.35 11.31 -16.46
N THR A 724 26.02 12.46 -16.42
CA THR A 724 25.40 13.76 -16.18
C THR A 724 25.70 14.72 -17.33
N GLY A 725 24.70 15.46 -17.77
CA GLY A 725 24.85 16.62 -18.65
C GLY A 725 24.85 17.92 -17.84
N SER A 726 25.49 18.95 -18.36
CA SER A 726 25.47 20.29 -17.81
C SER A 726 25.35 21.34 -18.90
N LEU A 727 24.62 22.41 -18.59
CA LEU A 727 24.46 23.59 -19.41
C LEU A 727 24.77 24.81 -18.54
N GLN A 728 25.63 25.68 -19.04
CA GLN A 728 25.87 27.01 -18.49
C GLN A 728 25.50 28.04 -19.54
N ALA A 729 24.82 29.10 -19.12
CA ALA A 729 24.50 30.24 -19.97
C ALA A 729 24.99 31.52 -19.28
N LYS A 730 25.66 32.37 -20.05
CA LYS A 730 26.18 33.65 -19.59
C LYS A 730 25.51 34.80 -20.35
N TRP A 731 25.16 35.86 -19.63
CA TRP A 731 24.70 37.12 -20.20
C TRP A 731 25.55 38.27 -19.63
N GLU A 732 26.22 39.05 -20.47
CA GLU A 732 26.96 40.26 -20.05
C GLU A 732 26.03 41.50 -20.16
N PHE A 733 26.06 42.37 -19.15
CA PHE A 733 25.26 43.61 -19.09
C PHE A 733 26.07 44.84 -19.45
#